data_AF-A0A7V4ASH0-F1
#
_entry.id   AF-A0A7V4ASH0-F1
#
_cell.length_a   1.000
_cell.length_b   1.000
_cell.length_c   1.000
_cell.angle_alpha   90.00
_cell.angle_beta   90.00
_cell.angle_gamma   90.00
#
_symmetry.space_group_name_H-M   'P 1'
#
loop_
_entity.id
_entity.type
_entity.pdbx_description
1 polymer ?
#
loop_
_entity_poly.entity_id
_entity_poly.type
_entity_poly.pdbx_seq_one_letter_code
_entity_poly.pdbx_strand_id
1 'polypeptide(L)'
;MRAWSGLALAILAFLCAWPAGAANLLVNGDFELAGPVGSNNYGPVWQGNFNLEVFGPGAPEGLEPYSGKKGLMKTAAGAVLSGTAEQTVRVSAPGEQTVTFGCQAWVYTPPDNPFRESGVRVTLWVDGLAVRSEKVSWPQKQWTPLMLVWTGYVANEVKVTILAQAEGRSGPMGIAAFDNCSLDISPPAARPNLLVNGGFEQAGPYASQDPGPGWFRTGEFRVTGAPTPSAPDFPGGTYERAKAMMLYTHGGVSTGTLGQFVPMPAGYYVLSLRGHVYLWDELNYGGDGADCTVSWLVDGKSVKTQSFSAYFDLPNGGWSTVDWQWVGHVQSGISLVLSANVRGVNPVSSSIVIFDDWYLNYFDGTRPTTPVVTDTGAETPVRTQLTASWSALDNETGIDNYQYCIGTAPGTGDAANWTDAGLATRVTRHGLSLEPGRTYYVTVRARNYQGYYGPEASSDGITVVAEPQPVSVGQARLLPDGTWVKLNGKALTLRSGNDCWIQERDRSAGIRIASDVLFTALPGTIQNALGRLATRDGERYLDLTELTFTGQQHSPRPLVVNSRNLGGGPLGAHTPGVAGGTGLNNTGLLVRLAGRITAIGDGWYCVDDGAGLRDGLPGGGDGPPGVRVIGPATGVAVGDFVRVTGVSSTAVLPGGETVRAIRATAAPSKV
;
A
#
# COMPACT_ATOMS: atom_id res chain seq x y z
N MET A 1 25.49 28.38 -58.63
CA MET A 1 25.11 26.95 -58.73
C MET A 1 24.74 26.50 -57.32
N ARG A 2 23.45 26.62 -56.98
CA ARG A 2 22.49 25.51 -56.73
C ARG A 2 22.71 24.77 -55.41
N ALA A 3 21.67 24.92 -54.57
CA ALA A 3 21.38 24.27 -53.31
C ALA A 3 21.16 22.75 -53.40
N TRP A 4 21.36 22.06 -52.28
CA TRP A 4 20.78 20.76 -51.86
C TRP A 4 20.70 20.84 -50.32
N SER A 5 19.59 20.95 -49.59
CA SER A 5 18.35 20.16 -49.41
C SER A 5 18.59 18.69 -49.04
N GLY A 6 18.17 18.30 -47.83
CA GLY A 6 18.04 16.90 -47.42
C GLY A 6 17.86 16.71 -45.92
N LEU A 7 16.62 16.83 -45.43
CA LEU A 7 16.18 16.25 -44.15
C LEU A 7 16.51 14.75 -44.14
N ALA A 8 17.17 14.27 -43.09
CA ALA A 8 17.09 12.88 -42.67
C ALA A 8 16.68 12.84 -41.19
N LEU A 9 15.39 12.57 -41.02
CA LEU A 9 14.67 12.27 -39.81
C LEU A 9 15.26 10.98 -39.20
N ALA A 10 16.04 11.09 -38.12
CA ALA A 10 16.33 9.94 -37.26
C ALA A 10 15.35 9.96 -36.09
N ILE A 11 14.18 9.38 -36.31
CA ILE A 11 13.27 8.95 -35.24
C ILE A 11 13.98 7.82 -34.50
N LEU A 12 14.65 8.14 -33.41
CA LEU A 12 14.87 7.21 -32.31
C LEU A 12 13.94 7.66 -31.19
N ALA A 13 12.73 7.13 -31.25
CA ALA A 13 11.81 7.13 -30.14
C ALA A 13 12.47 6.36 -28.99
N PHE A 14 13.08 7.08 -28.05
CA PHE A 14 13.12 6.59 -26.67
C PHE A 14 11.68 6.70 -26.14
N LEU A 15 10.91 5.64 -26.42
CA LEU A 15 9.84 5.20 -25.54
C LEU A 15 10.52 4.80 -24.23
N CYS A 16 10.88 5.77 -23.39
CA CYS A 16 10.93 5.52 -21.97
C CYS A 16 9.48 5.29 -21.58
N ALA A 17 9.12 4.01 -21.50
CA ALA A 17 7.94 3.58 -20.79
C ALA A 17 7.93 4.33 -19.46
N TRP A 18 6.87 5.10 -19.22
CA TRP A 18 6.53 5.53 -17.87
C TRP A 18 6.66 4.31 -16.95
N PRO A 19 7.31 4.42 -15.78
CA PRO A 19 7.29 3.33 -14.84
C PRO A 19 5.83 3.04 -14.52
N ALA A 20 5.40 1.81 -14.81
CA ALA A 20 4.09 1.32 -14.47
C ALA A 20 3.83 1.62 -12.99
N GLY A 21 2.68 2.22 -12.69
CA GLY A 21 2.30 2.56 -11.33
C GLY A 21 2.47 1.37 -10.38
N ALA A 22 2.87 1.68 -9.15
CA ALA A 22 2.98 0.77 -8.01
C ALA A 22 1.84 -0.26 -8.04
N ALA A 23 2.17 -1.51 -8.33
CA ALA A 23 1.23 -2.62 -8.26
C ALA A 23 1.32 -3.19 -6.85
N ASN A 24 0.23 -3.18 -6.09
CA ASN A 24 0.18 -3.90 -4.82
C ASN A 24 0.46 -5.40 -5.07
N LEU A 25 1.57 -5.91 -4.51
CA LEU A 25 2.08 -7.26 -4.79
C LEU A 25 1.54 -8.33 -3.83
N LEU A 26 0.90 -7.96 -2.71
CA LEU A 26 0.22 -8.96 -1.86
C LEU A 26 -1.11 -9.37 -2.47
N VAL A 27 -1.22 -10.68 -2.69
CA VAL A 27 -2.48 -11.34 -3.01
C VAL A 27 -3.17 -11.67 -1.67
N ASN A 28 -4.34 -11.06 -1.40
CA ASN A 28 -5.20 -11.28 -0.21
C ASN A 28 -4.71 -10.66 1.12
N GLY A 29 -4.34 -9.38 1.12
CA GLY A 29 -4.01 -8.67 2.37
C GLY A 29 -5.23 -8.25 3.23
N ASP A 30 -6.43 -8.37 2.68
CA ASP A 30 -7.74 -8.21 3.32
C ASP A 30 -8.26 -9.51 3.98
N PHE A 31 -7.50 -10.61 3.91
CA PHE A 31 -7.82 -11.91 4.50
C PHE A 31 -9.16 -12.54 4.09
N GLU A 32 -9.79 -12.07 3.02
CA GLU A 32 -11.11 -12.55 2.60
C GLU A 32 -11.07 -14.00 2.06
N LEU A 33 -9.95 -14.40 1.47
CA LEU A 33 -9.66 -15.78 1.06
C LEU A 33 -9.21 -16.69 2.22
N ALA A 34 -9.14 -16.18 3.46
CA ALA A 34 -8.89 -17.01 4.64
C ALA A 34 -10.04 -17.99 4.89
N GLY A 35 -9.81 -18.99 5.73
CA GLY A 35 -10.79 -20.01 6.10
C GLY A 35 -12.03 -19.44 6.82
N PRO A 36 -12.92 -20.31 7.31
CA PRO A 36 -14.06 -19.89 8.13
C PRO A 36 -13.61 -19.13 9.40
N VAL A 37 -14.49 -18.29 9.96
CA VAL A 37 -14.24 -17.63 11.25
C VAL A 37 -13.97 -18.68 12.33
N GLY A 38 -12.97 -18.44 13.19
CA GLY A 38 -12.46 -19.37 14.20
C GLY A 38 -11.51 -20.43 13.66
N SER A 39 -11.26 -20.48 12.35
CA SER A 39 -10.23 -21.34 11.77
C SER A 39 -8.86 -20.66 11.79
N ASN A 40 -7.81 -21.46 11.67
CA ASN A 40 -6.44 -20.98 11.62
C ASN A 40 -5.88 -21.01 10.18
N ASN A 41 -6.76 -21.01 9.17
CA ASN A 41 -6.36 -21.02 7.77
C ASN A 41 -6.32 -19.58 7.23
N TYR A 42 -5.14 -19.05 6.93
CA TYR A 42 -4.94 -17.64 6.56
C TYR A 42 -5.18 -17.34 5.07
N GLY A 43 -5.57 -18.36 4.31
CA GLY A 43 -5.77 -18.27 2.87
C GLY A 43 -4.56 -18.79 2.09
N PRO A 44 -4.61 -18.73 0.75
CA PRO A 44 -3.69 -19.49 -0.10
C PRO A 44 -2.25 -18.94 -0.15
N VAL A 45 -2.01 -17.74 0.38
CA VAL A 45 -0.74 -17.01 0.19
C VAL A 45 -0.05 -16.66 1.51
N TRP A 46 -0.79 -16.69 2.62
CA TRP A 46 -0.27 -16.43 3.95
C TRP A 46 0.11 -17.74 4.65
N GLN A 47 1.32 -17.78 5.20
CA GLN A 47 1.84 -18.85 6.05
C GLN A 47 1.96 -18.35 7.50
N GLY A 48 2.45 -19.19 8.42
CA GLY A 48 2.72 -18.77 9.79
C GLY A 48 2.75 -19.95 10.75
N ASN A 49 2.66 -19.66 12.05
CA ASN A 49 2.59 -20.70 13.07
C ASN A 49 1.17 -21.28 13.26
N PHE A 50 0.21 -20.81 12.47
CA PHE A 50 -1.20 -21.22 12.55
C PHE A 50 -1.82 -21.02 13.95
N ASN A 51 -1.34 -20.04 14.73
CA ASN A 51 -1.88 -19.71 16.06
C ASN A 51 -2.80 -18.47 16.10
N LEU A 52 -2.83 -17.67 15.03
CA LEU A 52 -3.88 -16.68 14.80
C LEU A 52 -5.18 -17.36 14.39
N GLU A 53 -6.29 -16.70 14.70
CA GLU A 53 -7.63 -17.10 14.30
C GLU A 53 -8.17 -16.10 13.27
N VAL A 54 -8.88 -16.61 12.27
CA VAL A 54 -9.68 -15.78 11.37
C VAL A 54 -10.86 -15.25 12.17
N PHE A 55 -10.97 -13.93 12.31
CA PHE A 55 -12.15 -13.31 12.93
C PHE A 55 -13.08 -12.74 11.87
N GLY A 56 -14.29 -12.38 12.28
CA GLY A 56 -15.26 -11.69 11.45
C GLY A 56 -16.21 -10.87 12.30
N PRO A 57 -17.33 -10.38 11.75
CA PRO A 57 -18.25 -9.52 12.47
C PRO A 57 -18.77 -10.15 13.77
N GLY A 58 -18.88 -9.34 14.82
CA GLY A 58 -19.24 -9.79 16.17
C GLY A 58 -18.10 -10.47 16.92
N ALA A 59 -16.83 -10.17 16.58
CA ALA A 59 -15.70 -10.62 17.37
C ALA A 59 -15.69 -9.94 18.76
N PRO A 60 -15.00 -10.53 19.76
CA PRO A 60 -15.01 -10.03 21.13
C PRO A 60 -14.62 -8.54 21.23
N GLU A 61 -15.10 -7.88 22.29
CA GLU A 61 -14.77 -6.48 22.63
C GLU A 61 -15.15 -5.42 21.58
N GLY A 62 -16.03 -5.77 20.64
CA GLY A 62 -16.50 -4.88 19.58
C GLY A 62 -15.54 -4.78 18.40
N LEU A 63 -14.60 -5.72 18.28
CA LEU A 63 -13.72 -5.82 17.12
C LEU A 63 -14.56 -6.20 15.88
N GLU A 64 -14.46 -5.36 14.86
CA GLU A 64 -15.04 -5.58 13.53
C GLU A 64 -13.90 -5.52 12.51
N PRO A 65 -13.90 -6.36 11.45
CA PRO A 65 -12.90 -6.29 10.38
C PRO A 65 -12.76 -4.87 9.83
N TYR A 66 -11.53 -4.45 9.50
CA TYR A 66 -11.29 -3.12 8.95
C TYR A 66 -11.88 -3.00 7.54
N SER A 67 -11.66 -4.04 6.73
CA SER A 67 -12.16 -4.12 5.36
C SER A 67 -12.67 -5.52 5.08
N GLY A 68 -13.85 -5.63 4.46
CA GLY A 68 -14.43 -6.94 4.15
C GLY A 68 -15.13 -7.57 5.37
N LYS A 69 -14.94 -8.87 5.56
CA LYS A 69 -15.63 -9.73 6.54
C LYS A 69 -14.67 -10.48 7.44
N LYS A 70 -13.38 -10.46 7.15
CA LYS A 70 -12.39 -11.25 7.86
C LYS A 70 -11.15 -10.44 8.09
N GLY A 71 -10.55 -10.68 9.24
CA GLY A 71 -9.16 -10.34 9.49
C GLY A 71 -8.52 -11.49 10.25
N LEU A 72 -7.27 -11.29 10.64
CA LEU A 72 -6.59 -12.22 11.55
C LEU A 72 -6.46 -11.57 12.91
N MET A 73 -6.79 -12.33 13.95
CA MET A 73 -6.63 -11.88 15.33
C MET A 73 -5.94 -12.93 16.19
N LYS A 74 -5.52 -12.48 17.35
CA LYS A 74 -5.27 -13.32 18.49
C LYS A 74 -6.10 -12.80 19.66
N THR A 75 -6.66 -13.73 20.41
CA THR A 75 -7.29 -13.47 21.70
C THR A 75 -6.55 -14.22 22.82
N ALA A 76 -6.59 -13.67 24.02
CA ALA A 76 -6.06 -14.33 25.21
C ALA A 76 -6.89 -13.99 26.45
N ALA A 77 -7.14 -14.99 27.30
CA ALA A 77 -7.75 -14.86 28.63
C ALA A 77 -6.85 -15.55 29.65
N GLY A 78 -6.47 -14.85 30.71
CA GLY A 78 -5.60 -15.38 31.77
C GLY A 78 -4.19 -15.77 31.32
N ALA A 79 -3.74 -15.27 30.17
CA ALA A 79 -2.48 -15.65 29.54
C ALA A 79 -1.97 -14.57 28.56
N VAL A 80 -0.72 -14.75 28.12
CA VAL A 80 -0.14 -14.04 26.97
C VAL A 80 -0.02 -15.04 25.82
N LEU A 81 -0.74 -14.79 24.73
CA LEU A 81 -0.69 -15.65 23.55
C LEU A 81 -0.33 -14.84 22.32
N SER A 82 0.36 -15.48 21.37
CA SER A 82 0.72 -14.84 20.11
C SER A 82 0.50 -15.78 18.92
N GLY A 83 0.38 -15.18 17.74
CA GLY A 83 0.40 -15.89 16.47
C GLY A 83 1.13 -15.07 15.42
N THR A 84 1.61 -15.74 14.37
CA THR A 84 2.31 -15.08 13.26
C THR A 84 1.61 -15.39 11.93
N ALA A 85 1.57 -14.38 11.06
CA ALA A 85 1.26 -14.53 9.65
C ALA A 85 2.46 -14.03 8.81
N GLU A 86 2.82 -14.76 7.78
CA GLU A 86 3.99 -14.47 6.93
C GLU A 86 3.63 -14.57 5.46
N GLN A 87 4.15 -13.66 4.64
CA GLN A 87 4.04 -13.71 3.19
C GLN A 87 5.37 -13.34 2.55
N THR A 88 5.79 -14.12 1.55
CA THR A 88 7.04 -13.89 0.81
C THR A 88 6.71 -13.58 -0.65
N VAL A 89 7.30 -12.51 -1.17
CA VAL A 89 7.16 -12.04 -2.54
C VAL A 89 8.54 -12.07 -3.19
N ARG A 90 8.63 -12.74 -4.34
CA ARG A 90 9.87 -12.77 -5.14
C ARG A 90 9.93 -11.55 -6.05
N VAL A 91 11.10 -10.93 -6.13
CA VAL A 91 11.36 -9.82 -7.04
C VAL A 91 11.92 -10.37 -8.36
N SER A 92 11.41 -9.89 -9.49
CA SER A 92 11.74 -10.41 -10.82
C SER A 92 13.12 -9.99 -11.33
N ALA A 93 13.70 -8.92 -10.77
CA ALA A 93 15.03 -8.43 -11.10
C ALA A 93 15.76 -7.95 -9.82
N PRO A 94 16.96 -8.45 -9.53
CA PRO A 94 17.81 -7.93 -8.46
C PRO A 94 18.12 -6.44 -8.68
N GLY A 95 18.06 -5.64 -7.63
CA GLY A 95 18.34 -4.22 -7.73
C GLY A 95 17.98 -3.47 -6.46
N GLU A 96 18.33 -2.18 -6.43
CA GLU A 96 17.82 -1.29 -5.40
C GLU A 96 16.29 -1.16 -5.56
N GLN A 97 15.56 -1.18 -4.45
CA GLN A 97 14.09 -1.09 -4.38
C GLN A 97 13.67 -0.29 -3.14
N THR A 98 12.60 0.46 -3.23
CA THR A 98 11.80 0.94 -2.10
C THR A 98 10.65 -0.05 -1.86
N VAL A 99 10.60 -0.56 -0.64
CA VAL A 99 9.62 -1.53 -0.16
C VAL A 99 8.71 -0.85 0.85
N THR A 100 7.44 -0.73 0.50
CA THR A 100 6.41 -0.14 1.37
C THR A 100 5.43 -1.22 1.79
N PHE A 101 5.34 -1.51 3.09
CA PHE A 101 4.31 -2.36 3.65
C PHE A 101 3.35 -1.53 4.51
N GLY A 102 2.05 -1.79 4.38
CA GLY A 102 1.03 -1.16 5.20
C GLY A 102 -0.02 -2.15 5.66
N CYS A 103 -0.46 -2.06 6.91
CA CYS A 103 -1.66 -2.75 7.39
C CYS A 103 -2.43 -1.89 8.38
N GLN A 104 -3.64 -2.31 8.72
CA GLN A 104 -4.41 -1.75 9.82
C GLN A 104 -4.27 -2.68 11.02
N ALA A 105 -4.03 -2.11 12.19
CA ALA A 105 -3.91 -2.83 13.45
C ALA A 105 -4.98 -2.37 14.43
N TRP A 106 -5.54 -3.31 15.18
CA TRP A 106 -6.51 -3.06 16.24
C TRP A 106 -6.08 -3.81 17.49
N VAL A 107 -6.09 -3.15 18.64
CA VAL A 107 -5.56 -3.69 19.87
C VAL A 107 -6.48 -3.38 21.04
N TYR A 108 -6.59 -4.33 21.97
CA TYR A 108 -7.24 -4.14 23.25
C TYR A 108 -6.46 -4.84 24.37
N THR A 109 -6.11 -4.07 25.39
CA THR A 109 -5.52 -4.50 26.65
C THR A 109 -6.48 -4.11 27.78
N PRO A 110 -6.90 -5.04 28.65
CA PRO A 110 -7.75 -4.73 29.79
C PRO A 110 -7.16 -3.66 30.72
N PRO A 111 -7.97 -2.70 31.25
CA PRO A 111 -7.48 -1.54 32.02
C PRO A 111 -6.71 -1.84 33.31
N ASP A 112 -6.83 -3.05 33.85
CA ASP A 112 -6.21 -3.50 35.10
C ASP A 112 -4.84 -4.18 34.89
N ASN A 113 -4.23 -4.04 33.70
CA ASN A 113 -2.93 -4.61 33.36
C ASN A 113 -1.80 -3.55 33.24
N PRO A 114 -1.04 -3.27 34.31
CA PRO A 114 0.00 -2.24 34.31
C PRO A 114 1.39 -2.71 33.82
N PHE A 115 1.58 -3.98 33.45
CA PHE A 115 2.94 -4.53 33.23
C PHE A 115 3.22 -5.02 31.80
N ARG A 116 2.21 -5.28 30.96
CA ARG A 116 2.39 -5.73 29.56
C ARG A 116 1.14 -5.45 28.71
N GLU A 117 1.34 -5.19 27.42
CA GLU A 117 0.29 -4.71 26.49
C GLU A 117 0.09 -5.63 25.28
N SER A 118 -1.17 -5.84 24.88
CA SER A 118 -1.52 -6.39 23.57
C SER A 118 -0.91 -5.55 22.46
N GLY A 119 -0.54 -6.17 21.34
CA GLY A 119 0.01 -5.42 20.23
C GLY A 119 0.17 -6.22 18.94
N VAL A 120 0.18 -5.48 17.84
CA VAL A 120 0.52 -5.99 16.51
C VAL A 120 1.89 -5.46 16.15
N ARG A 121 2.82 -6.35 15.84
CA ARG A 121 4.15 -6.03 15.34
C ARG A 121 4.29 -6.53 13.91
N VAL A 122 4.78 -5.68 13.01
CA VAL A 122 5.15 -6.08 11.66
C VAL A 122 6.68 -6.04 11.56
N THR A 123 7.26 -7.01 10.87
CA THR A 123 8.68 -7.07 10.53
C THR A 123 8.82 -7.27 9.03
N LEU A 124 9.56 -6.39 8.37
CA LEU A 124 9.98 -6.54 6.98
C LEU A 124 11.33 -7.27 6.94
N TRP A 125 11.42 -8.24 6.04
CA TRP A 125 12.62 -9.01 5.77
C TRP A 125 12.99 -8.89 4.30
N VAL A 126 14.27 -8.74 4.00
CA VAL A 126 14.82 -8.70 2.65
C VAL A 126 15.93 -9.71 2.58
N ASP A 127 15.83 -10.67 1.65
CA ASP A 127 16.79 -11.75 1.46
C ASP A 127 17.19 -12.47 2.77
N GLY A 128 16.21 -12.69 3.64
CA GLY A 128 16.38 -13.37 4.92
C GLY A 128 16.85 -12.48 6.09
N LEU A 129 17.13 -11.19 5.87
CA LEU A 129 17.52 -10.24 6.91
C LEU A 129 16.32 -9.39 7.34
N ALA A 130 16.04 -9.30 8.64
CA ALA A 130 15.07 -8.34 9.16
C ALA A 130 15.62 -6.92 8.99
N VAL A 131 14.93 -6.09 8.20
CA VAL A 131 15.38 -4.74 7.84
C VAL A 131 14.60 -3.65 8.58
N ARG A 132 13.33 -3.86 8.89
CA ARG A 132 12.51 -2.89 9.63
C ARG A 132 11.44 -3.59 10.46
N SER A 133 11.08 -3.04 11.61
CA SER A 133 9.94 -3.52 12.40
C SER A 133 9.23 -2.40 13.15
N GLU A 134 7.91 -2.43 13.18
CA GLU A 134 7.08 -1.45 13.88
C GLU A 134 6.00 -2.17 14.69
N LYS A 135 5.59 -1.59 15.82
CA LYS A 135 4.55 -2.15 16.70
C LYS A 135 3.48 -1.11 17.00
N VAL A 136 2.22 -1.51 16.91
CA VAL A 136 1.07 -0.79 17.47
C VAL A 136 0.62 -1.46 18.75
N SER A 137 0.53 -0.70 19.84
CA SER A 137 -0.17 -1.10 21.08
C SER A 137 -1.22 -0.09 21.54
N TRP A 138 -1.34 1.07 20.88
CA TRP A 138 -2.32 2.13 21.14
C TRP A 138 -2.67 2.89 19.85
N PRO A 139 -3.84 3.58 19.77
CA PRO A 139 -4.94 3.63 20.74
C PRO A 139 -5.71 2.31 20.91
N GLN A 140 -6.35 2.11 22.08
CA GLN A 140 -7.17 0.91 22.33
C GLN A 140 -8.48 1.00 21.55
N LYS A 141 -8.94 -0.16 21.08
CA LYS A 141 -10.22 -0.36 20.40
C LYS A 141 -10.44 0.50 19.16
N GLN A 142 -9.36 0.89 18.49
CA GLN A 142 -9.42 1.72 17.29
C GLN A 142 -8.43 1.20 16.24
N TRP A 143 -8.91 1.11 15.00
CA TRP A 143 -8.06 0.76 13.87
C TRP A 143 -7.02 1.85 13.63
N THR A 144 -5.76 1.44 13.63
CA THR A 144 -4.61 2.33 13.53
C THR A 144 -3.73 1.86 12.38
N PRO A 145 -3.36 2.75 11.44
CA PRO A 145 -2.46 2.39 10.35
C PRO A 145 -1.07 2.06 10.90
N LEU A 146 -0.50 0.95 10.42
CA LEU A 146 0.85 0.49 10.69
C LEU A 146 1.60 0.39 9.36
N MET A 147 2.48 1.34 9.10
CA MET A 147 3.20 1.49 7.84
C MET A 147 4.71 1.31 8.07
N LEU A 148 5.37 0.59 7.16
CA LEU A 148 6.81 0.42 7.09
C LEU A 148 7.27 0.79 5.69
N VAL A 149 8.33 1.58 5.60
CA VAL A 149 9.02 1.90 4.34
C VAL A 149 10.50 1.55 4.52
N TRP A 150 11.08 0.88 3.56
CA TRP A 150 12.51 0.56 3.56
C TRP A 150 13.06 0.69 2.15
N THR A 151 14.25 1.26 2.00
CA THR A 151 14.91 1.35 0.69
C THR A 151 16.28 0.70 0.75
N GLY A 152 16.57 -0.17 -0.20
CA GLY A 152 17.87 -0.82 -0.31
C GLY A 152 17.92 -1.89 -1.39
N TYR A 153 19.03 -2.61 -1.45
CA TYR A 153 19.23 -3.65 -2.46
C TYR A 153 18.42 -4.92 -2.11
N VAL A 154 17.61 -5.39 -3.07
CA VAL A 154 16.88 -6.66 -2.99
C VAL A 154 17.42 -7.59 -4.07
N ALA A 155 17.98 -8.71 -3.66
CA ALA A 155 18.55 -9.71 -4.56
C ALA A 155 17.50 -10.69 -5.08
N ASN A 156 16.62 -11.21 -4.21
CA ASN A 156 15.71 -12.30 -4.56
C ASN A 156 14.28 -12.09 -4.04
N GLU A 157 14.13 -11.76 -2.76
CA GLU A 157 12.80 -11.77 -2.13
C GLU A 157 12.64 -10.78 -0.98
N VAL A 158 11.38 -10.39 -0.80
CA VAL A 158 10.90 -9.63 0.34
C VAL A 158 9.91 -10.50 1.10
N LYS A 159 10.09 -10.66 2.40
CA LYS A 159 9.15 -11.33 3.29
C LYS A 159 8.60 -10.36 4.32
N VAL A 160 7.31 -10.43 4.61
CA VAL A 160 6.68 -9.72 5.72
C VAL A 160 6.23 -10.72 6.76
N THR A 161 6.49 -10.42 8.03
CA THR A 161 5.97 -11.16 9.18
C THR A 161 5.13 -10.23 10.04
N ILE A 162 3.90 -10.64 10.36
CA ILE A 162 3.01 -9.95 11.28
C ILE A 162 2.82 -10.83 12.51
N LEU A 163 3.17 -10.31 13.68
CA LEU A 163 2.97 -10.93 14.97
C LEU A 163 1.85 -10.20 15.71
N ALA A 164 0.75 -10.89 15.99
CA ALA A 164 -0.28 -10.38 16.89
C ALA A 164 -0.12 -11.06 18.25
N GLN A 165 0.09 -10.26 19.29
CA GLN A 165 0.19 -10.71 20.68
C GLN A 165 -1.00 -10.15 21.46
N ALA A 166 -1.79 -11.05 22.03
CA ALA A 166 -2.91 -10.71 22.88
C ALA A 166 -2.60 -11.06 24.33
N GLU A 167 -3.00 -10.17 25.24
CA GLU A 167 -2.78 -10.37 26.66
C GLU A 167 -4.03 -10.08 27.48
N GLY A 168 -4.56 -11.12 28.14
CA GLY A 168 -5.73 -11.02 29.02
C GLY A 168 -5.48 -11.61 30.40
N ARG A 169 -6.34 -11.26 31.36
CA ARG A 169 -6.35 -11.82 32.74
C ARG A 169 -7.47 -12.85 32.90
N SER A 170 -7.51 -13.53 34.04
CA SER A 170 -8.61 -14.44 34.39
C SER A 170 -9.92 -13.65 34.41
N GLY A 171 -10.71 -13.75 33.35
CA GLY A 171 -11.92 -12.94 33.13
C GLY A 171 -11.83 -12.08 31.87
N PRO A 172 -11.11 -10.94 31.87
CA PRO A 172 -11.07 -10.01 30.75
C PRO A 172 -10.10 -10.45 29.65
N MET A 173 -10.57 -10.42 28.40
CA MET A 173 -9.81 -10.84 27.22
C MET A 173 -8.98 -9.70 26.62
N GLY A 174 -7.71 -9.97 26.31
CA GLY A 174 -6.90 -9.13 25.44
C GLY A 174 -7.04 -9.55 23.98
N ILE A 175 -6.84 -8.60 23.07
CA ILE A 175 -6.97 -8.83 21.63
C ILE A 175 -5.88 -8.06 20.88
N ALA A 176 -5.30 -8.69 19.87
CA ALA A 176 -4.52 -8.02 18.83
C ALA A 176 -4.97 -8.54 17.47
N ALA A 177 -5.34 -7.64 16.57
CA ALA A 177 -5.91 -7.97 15.28
C ALA A 177 -5.34 -7.08 14.18
N PHE A 178 -5.26 -7.62 12.97
CA PHE A 178 -4.79 -6.88 11.81
C PHE A 178 -5.58 -7.26 10.56
N ASP A 179 -5.64 -6.33 9.62
CA ASP A 179 -6.42 -6.41 8.40
C ASP A 179 -5.90 -5.38 7.36
N ASN A 180 -6.37 -5.46 6.12
CA ASN A 180 -6.04 -4.56 5.00
C ASN A 180 -4.53 -4.33 4.79
N CYS A 181 -3.81 -5.44 4.65
CA CYS A 181 -2.38 -5.45 4.39
C CYS A 181 -2.08 -5.17 2.91
N SER A 182 -0.99 -4.47 2.64
CA SER A 182 -0.46 -4.20 1.29
C SER A 182 1.05 -4.18 1.32
N LEU A 183 1.68 -4.62 0.23
CA LEU A 183 3.11 -4.51 -0.03
C LEU A 183 3.30 -3.95 -1.42
N ASP A 184 4.03 -2.87 -1.52
CA ASP A 184 4.56 -2.30 -2.75
C ASP A 184 6.08 -2.49 -2.77
N ILE A 185 6.60 -2.85 -3.93
CA ILE A 185 8.04 -2.93 -4.21
C ILE A 185 8.25 -2.16 -5.51
N SER A 186 8.85 -0.99 -5.39
CA SER A 186 9.07 -0.07 -6.50
C SER A 186 10.55 0.28 -6.59
N PRO A 187 11.09 0.63 -7.78
CA PRO A 187 12.43 1.17 -7.88
C PRO A 187 12.58 2.39 -6.95
N PRO A 188 13.75 2.61 -6.33
CA PRO A 188 13.98 3.78 -5.51
C PRO A 188 13.80 5.00 -6.39
N ALA A 189 13.25 6.06 -5.82
CA ALA A 189 13.40 7.37 -6.43
C ALA A 189 14.91 7.62 -6.62
N ALA A 190 15.35 7.79 -7.86
CA ALA A 190 16.75 8.06 -8.15
C ALA A 190 17.19 9.31 -7.36
N ARG A 191 18.28 9.21 -6.59
CA ARG A 191 18.93 10.34 -5.90
C ARG A 191 20.20 10.72 -6.68
N PRO A 192 20.10 11.41 -7.83
CA PRO A 192 21.20 11.59 -8.77
C PRO A 192 22.41 12.38 -8.23
N ASN A 193 22.32 12.99 -7.04
CA ASN A 193 23.36 13.82 -6.44
C ASN A 193 23.93 13.30 -5.09
N LEU A 194 23.67 12.04 -4.72
CA LEU A 194 24.13 11.46 -3.46
C LEU A 194 25.61 11.06 -3.52
N LEU A 195 26.46 11.69 -2.70
CA LEU A 195 27.90 11.42 -2.63
C LEU A 195 28.24 10.50 -1.44
N VAL A 196 27.62 10.71 -0.28
CA VAL A 196 27.72 9.88 0.94
C VAL A 196 26.32 9.38 1.29
N ASN A 197 26.12 8.05 1.36
CA ASN A 197 24.85 7.45 1.78
C ASN A 197 25.00 6.85 3.19
N GLY A 198 24.25 7.38 4.14
CA GLY A 198 24.41 7.12 5.57
C GLY A 198 23.11 6.95 6.34
N GLY A 199 22.02 6.59 5.66
CA GLY A 199 20.82 6.07 6.33
C GLY A 199 21.01 4.69 6.94
N PHE A 200 22.21 4.09 6.86
CA PHE A 200 22.57 2.76 7.41
C PHE A 200 21.62 1.59 7.07
N GLU A 201 20.69 1.77 6.13
CA GLU A 201 19.75 0.74 5.69
C GLU A 201 20.42 -0.47 5.04
N GLN A 202 21.59 -0.24 4.44
CA GLN A 202 22.46 -1.27 3.87
C GLN A 202 23.47 -1.83 4.89
N ALA A 203 23.42 -1.41 6.15
CA ALA A 203 24.24 -1.99 7.20
C ALA A 203 23.85 -3.45 7.45
N GLY A 204 24.75 -4.20 8.09
CA GLY A 204 24.55 -5.61 8.40
C GLY A 204 23.37 -5.89 9.33
N PRO A 205 23.21 -7.13 9.80
CA PRO A 205 22.17 -7.49 10.76
C PRO A 205 22.21 -6.65 12.05
N TYR A 206 21.11 -6.55 12.80
CA TYR A 206 21.12 -5.88 14.11
C TYR A 206 22.17 -6.47 15.06
N ALA A 207 22.74 -5.62 15.91
CA ALA A 207 23.88 -5.89 16.78
C ALA A 207 25.17 -6.29 16.04
N SER A 208 25.11 -6.52 14.73
CA SER A 208 26.30 -6.68 13.92
C SER A 208 27.07 -5.38 13.89
N GLN A 209 28.28 -5.55 13.42
CA GLN A 209 29.33 -4.58 13.46
C GLN A 209 29.62 -4.04 12.04
N ASP A 210 28.81 -4.43 11.06
CA ASP A 210 28.95 -4.03 9.67
C ASP A 210 28.12 -2.76 9.40
N PRO A 211 28.74 -1.58 9.19
CA PRO A 211 28.02 -0.33 8.92
C PRO A 211 27.47 -0.24 7.50
N GLY A 212 27.73 -1.24 6.65
CA GLY A 212 27.30 -1.26 5.25
C GLY A 212 28.33 -0.65 4.29
N PRO A 213 28.01 -0.63 2.99
CA PRO A 213 28.95 -0.28 1.94
C PRO A 213 29.53 1.14 2.10
N GLY A 214 30.84 1.26 1.88
CA GLY A 214 31.54 2.56 1.91
C GLY A 214 31.81 3.13 3.30
N TRP A 215 31.32 2.50 4.36
CA TRP A 215 31.61 2.91 5.74
C TRP A 215 32.76 2.10 6.35
N PHE A 216 33.71 2.83 6.91
CA PHE A 216 34.79 2.31 7.74
C PHE A 216 34.45 2.59 9.19
N ARG A 217 34.96 1.75 10.09
CA ARG A 217 34.75 1.98 11.51
C ARG A 217 35.88 1.46 12.39
N THR A 218 35.97 2.06 13.57
CA THR A 218 36.80 1.64 14.69
C THR A 218 35.94 1.57 15.95
N GLY A 219 36.37 0.76 16.92
CA GLY A 219 35.59 0.56 18.15
C GLY A 219 34.35 -0.32 17.95
N GLU A 220 33.49 -0.36 18.97
CA GLU A 220 32.35 -1.29 19.04
C GLU A 220 31.03 -0.71 18.54
N PHE A 221 31.04 0.08 17.47
CA PHE A 221 29.79 0.51 16.84
C PHE A 221 28.98 -0.71 16.35
N ARG A 222 27.68 -0.72 16.67
CA ARG A 222 26.75 -1.78 16.30
C ARG A 222 25.53 -1.22 15.57
N VAL A 223 25.02 -1.99 14.62
CA VAL A 223 23.76 -1.71 13.93
C VAL A 223 22.62 -1.79 14.94
N THR A 224 21.80 -0.75 15.04
CA THR A 224 20.63 -0.65 15.90
C THR A 224 19.38 -0.33 15.09
N GLY A 225 18.19 -0.54 15.67
CA GLY A 225 16.89 -0.26 15.06
C GLY A 225 15.77 -1.04 15.74
N ALA A 226 14.52 -0.81 15.31
CA ALA A 226 13.38 -1.54 15.85
C ALA A 226 13.29 -2.96 15.21
N PRO A 227 13.23 -4.07 15.99
CA PRO A 227 12.78 -4.13 17.37
C PRO A 227 13.77 -4.90 18.27
N THR A 228 14.99 -4.42 18.54
CA THR A 228 15.93 -5.29 19.28
C THR A 228 16.63 -4.71 20.51
N PRO A 229 16.92 -5.61 21.47
CA PRO A 229 17.04 -5.34 22.89
C PRO A 229 18.50 -5.40 23.35
N SER A 230 18.97 -4.40 24.09
CA SER A 230 20.10 -4.56 25.03
C SER A 230 20.46 -3.29 25.83
N ALA A 231 19.80 -2.16 25.63
CA ALA A 231 19.89 -1.04 26.56
C ALA A 231 18.57 -0.94 27.35
N PRO A 232 18.58 -0.97 28.69
CA PRO A 232 17.44 -0.51 29.47
C PRO A 232 17.16 0.95 29.07
N ASP A 233 15.89 1.29 28.81
CA ASP A 233 15.40 2.66 28.63
C ASP A 233 15.87 3.43 27.38
N PHE A 234 15.63 2.87 26.19
CA PHE A 234 15.62 3.62 24.92
C PHE A 234 14.24 4.28 24.67
N PRO A 235 14.08 5.62 24.76
CA PRO A 235 12.75 6.26 24.64
C PRO A 235 12.37 6.67 23.21
N GLY A 236 13.27 6.60 22.21
CA GLY A 236 13.17 7.47 21.02
C GLY A 236 12.96 6.86 19.61
N GLY A 237 13.25 5.57 19.37
CA GLY A 237 13.33 5.07 17.98
C GLY A 237 14.54 5.63 17.20
N THR A 238 14.93 4.97 16.10
CA THR A 238 15.83 5.58 15.09
C THR A 238 15.11 6.72 14.36
N TYR A 239 15.84 7.67 13.76
CA TYR A 239 15.26 8.90 13.21
C TYR A 239 14.23 8.60 12.11
N GLU A 240 14.56 7.69 11.18
CA GLU A 240 13.62 7.19 10.17
C GLU A 240 12.89 5.89 10.58
N ARG A 241 13.11 5.45 11.84
CA ARG A 241 12.60 4.18 12.41
C ARG A 241 13.01 2.93 11.63
N ALA A 242 14.22 2.97 11.08
CA ALA A 242 14.87 1.86 10.38
C ALA A 242 16.27 1.59 10.99
N LYS A 243 17.34 1.29 10.24
CA LYS A 243 18.67 0.95 10.80
C LYS A 243 19.51 2.20 11.09
N ALA A 244 20.28 2.17 12.17
CA ALA A 244 21.23 3.22 12.53
C ALA A 244 22.52 2.62 13.11
N MET A 245 23.54 3.43 13.34
CA MET A 245 24.77 3.00 14.03
C MET A 245 24.84 3.54 15.44
N MET A 246 25.00 2.64 16.42
CA MET A 246 25.02 2.95 17.85
C MET A 246 26.34 2.57 18.50
N LEU A 247 26.83 3.42 19.39
CA LEU A 247 27.86 3.09 20.38
C LEU A 247 27.23 3.07 21.77
N TYR A 248 27.48 2.02 22.53
CA TYR A 248 26.89 1.77 23.85
C TYR A 248 27.93 1.25 24.84
N THR A 249 27.75 1.59 26.11
CA THR A 249 28.48 1.00 27.23
C THR A 249 27.56 0.83 28.45
N HIS A 250 27.87 -0.16 29.29
CA HIS A 250 27.26 -0.39 30.60
C HIS A 250 28.38 -0.73 31.58
N GLY A 251 28.69 0.16 32.52
CA GLY A 251 29.81 -0.04 33.43
C GLY A 251 31.18 -0.13 32.76
N GLY A 252 31.56 0.91 32.02
CA GLY A 252 32.85 1.00 31.33
C GLY A 252 32.92 2.18 30.36
N VAL A 253 34.00 2.25 29.58
CA VAL A 253 34.21 3.27 28.54
C VAL A 253 34.27 2.60 27.18
N SER A 254 33.52 3.13 26.22
CA SER A 254 33.60 2.72 24.81
C SER A 254 33.86 3.93 23.93
N THR A 255 34.74 3.77 22.96
CA THR A 255 35.07 4.81 21.97
C THR A 255 35.10 4.19 20.59
N GLY A 256 34.78 4.99 19.59
CA GLY A 256 34.88 4.55 18.21
C GLY A 256 34.76 5.70 17.24
N THR A 257 35.02 5.39 15.97
CA THR A 257 34.80 6.29 14.85
C THR A 257 34.11 5.55 13.71
N LEU A 258 33.15 6.19 13.04
CA LEU A 258 32.65 5.83 11.72
C LEU A 258 33.24 6.82 10.72
N GLY A 259 33.61 6.35 9.54
CA GLY A 259 34.15 7.20 8.49
C GLY A 259 33.65 6.75 7.12
N GLN A 260 33.35 7.69 6.25
CA GLN A 260 33.11 7.44 4.84
C GLN A 260 33.97 8.40 4.03
N PHE A 261 34.61 7.90 2.97
CA PHE A 261 35.43 8.69 2.05
C PHE A 261 34.88 8.56 0.64
N VAL A 262 34.79 9.69 -0.06
CA VAL A 262 34.30 9.77 -1.42
C VAL A 262 35.36 10.47 -2.26
N PRO A 263 35.99 9.78 -3.24
CA PRO A 263 36.88 10.43 -4.18
C PRO A 263 36.07 11.37 -5.07
N MET A 264 36.59 12.58 -5.29
CA MET A 264 35.97 13.59 -6.15
C MET A 264 37.01 14.13 -7.13
N PRO A 265 36.62 14.42 -8.39
CA PRO A 265 37.47 15.16 -9.31
C PRO A 265 37.89 16.52 -8.72
N ALA A 266 39.03 17.03 -9.15
CA ALA A 266 39.43 18.37 -8.77
C ALA A 266 38.45 19.41 -9.37
N GLY A 267 37.92 20.30 -8.53
CA GLY A 267 36.95 21.28 -8.99
C GLY A 267 36.33 22.10 -7.85
N TYR A 268 35.57 23.13 -8.23
CA TYR A 268 34.75 23.90 -7.29
C TYR A 268 33.40 23.23 -7.09
N TYR A 269 33.01 23.07 -5.83
CA TYR A 269 31.77 22.42 -5.44
C TYR A 269 31.03 23.24 -4.39
N VAL A 270 29.70 23.11 -4.43
CA VAL A 270 28.78 23.53 -3.39
C VAL A 270 28.19 22.23 -2.86
N LEU A 271 28.38 21.94 -1.59
CA LEU A 271 28.03 20.68 -0.96
C LEU A 271 27.13 20.92 0.26
N SER A 272 26.25 19.98 0.52
CA SER A 272 25.41 19.94 1.73
C SER A 272 25.66 18.63 2.45
N LEU A 273 25.79 18.70 3.78
CA LEU A 273 25.87 17.57 4.69
C LEU A 273 24.72 17.68 5.69
N ARG A 274 23.86 16.67 5.73
CA ARG A 274 22.80 16.57 6.71
C ARG A 274 22.88 15.22 7.43
N GLY A 275 22.53 15.19 8.70
CA GLY A 275 22.42 13.95 9.46
C GLY A 275 21.92 14.17 10.87
N HIS A 276 21.68 13.09 11.58
CA HIS A 276 21.05 13.12 12.88
C HIS A 276 21.92 12.43 13.94
N VAL A 277 22.02 13.08 15.10
CA VAL A 277 22.70 12.56 16.29
C VAL A 277 21.70 12.42 17.42
N TYR A 278 21.83 11.35 18.19
CA TYR A 278 21.10 11.15 19.43
C TYR A 278 22.10 10.79 20.51
N LEU A 279 21.99 11.44 21.67
CA LEU A 279 22.82 11.15 22.83
C LEU A 279 21.93 10.90 24.04
N TRP A 280 22.31 9.90 24.83
CA TRP A 280 21.66 9.61 26.10
C TRP A 280 22.64 9.10 27.15
N ASP A 281 22.50 9.56 28.39
CA ASP A 281 23.16 8.97 29.57
C ASP A 281 22.21 8.87 30.78
N GLU A 282 22.62 8.06 31.76
CA GLU A 282 21.84 7.74 32.95
C GLU A 282 22.14 8.72 34.11
N LEU A 283 21.14 9.55 34.42
CA LEU A 283 21.25 10.83 35.14
C LEU A 283 21.75 10.86 36.59
N ASN A 284 22.21 9.75 37.17
CA ASN A 284 22.33 9.64 38.62
C ASN A 284 23.76 9.52 39.15
N TYR A 285 24.78 9.42 38.30
CA TYR A 285 26.15 9.23 38.75
C TYR A 285 27.10 10.25 38.11
N GLY A 286 27.64 11.16 38.93
CA GLY A 286 28.60 12.17 38.48
C GLY A 286 29.82 11.52 37.82
N GLY A 287 29.91 11.64 36.50
CA GLY A 287 31.00 11.10 35.68
C GLY A 287 30.53 10.28 34.47
N ASP A 288 29.25 9.88 34.41
CA ASP A 288 28.65 9.31 33.19
C ASP A 288 28.62 10.37 32.09
N GLY A 289 28.70 9.93 30.83
CA GLY A 289 28.71 10.87 29.72
C GLY A 289 28.62 10.22 28.35
N ALA A 290 27.81 10.84 27.49
CA ALA A 290 27.72 10.55 26.08
C ALA A 290 28.21 11.77 25.29
N ASP A 291 29.36 11.61 24.64
CA ASP A 291 29.99 12.63 23.79
C ASP A 291 30.12 12.12 22.37
N CYS A 292 29.87 12.98 21.40
CA CYS A 292 30.19 12.70 20.01
C CYS A 292 30.81 13.91 19.31
N THR A 293 31.47 13.65 18.19
CA THR A 293 32.05 14.68 17.34
C THR A 293 31.81 14.31 15.89
N VAL A 294 31.18 15.23 15.17
CA VAL A 294 30.94 15.13 13.73
C VAL A 294 32.00 16.00 13.06
N SER A 295 32.74 15.44 12.12
CA SER A 295 33.77 16.16 11.36
C SER A 295 33.58 15.92 9.88
N TRP A 296 33.49 17.02 9.13
CA TRP A 296 33.49 17.03 7.68
C TRP A 296 34.87 17.46 7.21
N LEU A 297 35.51 16.61 6.41
CA LEU A 297 36.82 16.84 5.82
C LEU A 297 36.72 17.02 4.31
N VAL A 298 37.54 17.91 3.78
CA VAL A 298 37.82 18.08 2.35
C VAL A 298 39.32 17.94 2.15
N ASP A 299 39.74 17.06 1.23
CA ASP A 299 41.15 16.76 0.96
C ASP A 299 41.95 16.40 2.23
N GLY A 300 41.32 15.64 3.12
CA GLY A 300 41.91 15.18 4.39
C GLY A 300 42.02 16.26 5.47
N LYS A 301 41.51 17.49 5.24
CA LYS A 301 41.49 18.57 6.24
C LYS A 301 40.07 18.81 6.73
N SER A 302 39.88 18.92 8.06
CA SER A 302 38.57 19.29 8.60
C SER A 302 38.19 20.70 8.15
N VAL A 303 37.05 20.81 7.47
CA VAL A 303 36.44 22.09 7.08
C VAL A 303 35.36 22.51 8.07
N LYS A 304 34.76 21.54 8.78
CA LYS A 304 33.81 21.81 9.86
C LYS A 304 33.80 20.65 10.84
N THR A 305 33.85 20.97 12.13
CA THR A 305 33.75 20.00 13.21
C THR A 305 32.82 20.57 14.28
N GLN A 306 31.94 19.72 14.82
CA GLN A 306 31.09 20.05 15.96
C GLN A 306 31.09 18.89 16.94
N SER A 307 31.21 19.21 18.22
CA SER A 307 31.07 18.25 19.31
C SER A 307 29.69 18.41 19.95
N PHE A 308 29.15 17.29 20.43
CA PHE A 308 27.89 17.25 21.14
C PHE A 308 28.10 16.44 22.42
N SER A 309 27.72 17.00 23.55
CA SER A 309 27.60 16.28 24.82
C SER A 309 26.13 16.21 25.24
N ALA A 310 25.71 15.06 25.76
CA ALA A 310 24.47 14.97 26.52
C ALA A 310 24.47 16.03 27.66
N TYR A 311 23.29 16.55 27.99
CA TYR A 311 23.03 17.60 29.00
C TYR A 311 23.54 19.01 28.74
N PHE A 312 24.72 19.18 28.13
CA PHE A 312 25.29 20.50 27.88
C PHE A 312 24.81 21.10 26.56
N ASP A 313 24.82 20.29 25.50
CA ASP A 313 24.52 20.77 24.15
C ASP A 313 23.12 20.35 23.69
N LEU A 314 22.65 19.18 24.11
CA LEU A 314 21.39 18.59 23.63
C LEU A 314 20.48 18.10 24.77
N PRO A 315 19.15 18.04 24.55
CA PRO A 315 18.23 17.37 25.46
C PRO A 315 18.65 15.91 25.63
N ASN A 316 18.81 15.46 26.88
CA ASN A 316 19.14 14.05 27.12
C ASN A 316 18.02 13.15 26.59
N GLY A 317 18.35 12.29 25.64
CA GLY A 317 17.38 11.47 24.93
C GLY A 317 16.60 12.18 23.83
N GLY A 318 17.14 13.26 23.25
CA GLY A 318 16.59 13.96 22.09
C GLY A 318 17.44 13.79 20.82
N TRP A 319 16.78 13.79 19.66
CA TRP A 319 17.45 13.88 18.36
C TRP A 319 17.88 15.31 18.07
N SER A 320 19.04 15.46 17.44
CA SER A 320 19.52 16.74 16.94
C SER A 320 20.01 16.62 15.51
N THR A 321 19.66 17.62 14.70
CA THR A 321 20.01 17.68 13.28
C THR A 321 21.32 18.43 13.11
N VAL A 322 22.25 17.81 12.40
CA VAL A 322 23.42 18.46 11.80
C VAL A 322 23.04 18.81 10.37
N ASP A 323 23.14 20.10 10.03
CA ASP A 323 22.82 20.60 8.68
C ASP A 323 23.84 21.67 8.30
N TRP A 324 24.79 21.29 7.45
CA TRP A 324 25.94 22.09 7.08
C TRP A 324 26.05 22.25 5.58
N GLN A 325 26.50 23.43 5.18
CA GLN A 325 26.82 23.75 3.80
C GLN A 325 28.29 24.11 3.69
N TRP A 326 28.90 23.75 2.57
CA TRP A 326 30.28 24.10 2.26
C TRP A 326 30.43 24.47 0.79
N VAL A 327 31.27 25.48 0.55
CA VAL A 327 31.64 25.91 -0.79
C VAL A 327 33.14 26.01 -0.87
N GLY A 328 33.73 25.40 -1.88
CA GLY A 328 35.17 25.51 -2.09
C GLY A 328 35.69 24.59 -3.16
N HIS A 329 37.00 24.59 -3.30
CA HIS A 329 37.71 23.74 -4.24
C HIS A 329 38.09 22.42 -3.57
N VAL A 330 37.68 21.31 -4.16
CA VAL A 330 38.10 19.95 -3.78
C VAL A 330 39.20 19.51 -4.75
N GLN A 331 40.25 18.86 -4.27
CA GLN A 331 41.37 18.37 -5.09
C GLN A 331 41.32 16.85 -5.30
N SER A 332 40.81 16.11 -4.32
CA SER A 332 40.92 14.66 -4.23
C SER A 332 39.66 13.98 -3.73
N GLY A 333 38.93 14.61 -2.79
CA GLY A 333 37.73 14.01 -2.24
C GLY A 333 37.31 14.61 -0.91
N ILE A 334 36.28 14.00 -0.34
CA ILE A 334 35.64 14.41 0.89
C ILE A 334 35.53 13.23 1.85
N SER A 335 35.50 13.53 3.15
CA SER A 335 35.23 12.52 4.17
C SER A 335 34.22 13.04 5.19
N LEU A 336 33.33 12.15 5.61
CA LEU A 336 32.55 12.32 6.83
C LEU A 336 33.16 11.42 7.91
N VAL A 337 33.41 11.98 9.10
CA VAL A 337 33.97 11.27 10.25
C VAL A 337 33.09 11.53 11.46
N LEU A 338 32.51 10.47 12.02
CA LEU A 338 31.62 10.50 13.16
C LEU A 338 32.31 9.75 14.32
N SER A 339 32.77 10.48 15.33
CA SER A 339 33.44 9.90 16.49
C SER A 339 32.53 9.95 17.71
N ALA A 340 32.58 8.92 18.56
CA ALA A 340 31.81 8.90 19.80
C ALA A 340 32.64 8.34 20.96
N ASN A 341 32.33 8.83 22.16
CA ASN A 341 32.85 8.39 23.45
C ASN A 341 31.67 8.27 24.41
N VAL A 342 31.45 7.06 24.95
CA VAL A 342 30.40 6.80 25.93
C VAL A 342 31.03 6.22 27.20
N ARG A 343 30.57 6.69 28.37
CA ARG A 343 31.12 6.31 29.68
C ARG A 343 30.02 6.04 30.68
N GLY A 344 30.02 4.83 31.25
CA GLY A 344 29.29 4.46 32.45
C GLY A 344 30.28 4.20 33.58
N VAL A 345 30.37 5.08 34.57
CA VAL A 345 31.38 5.08 35.63
C VAL A 345 31.12 4.02 36.69
N ASN A 346 29.87 3.58 36.85
CA ASN A 346 29.47 2.51 37.75
C ASN A 346 29.00 1.28 36.96
N PRO A 347 29.24 0.03 37.42
CA PRO A 347 28.71 -1.21 36.83
C PRO A 347 27.20 -1.27 36.53
N VAL A 348 26.40 -0.31 36.97
CA VAL A 348 24.96 -0.19 36.65
C VAL A 348 24.61 0.99 35.74
N SER A 349 25.56 1.88 35.43
CA SER A 349 25.34 3.07 34.60
C SER A 349 25.52 2.76 33.12
N SER A 350 24.71 3.42 32.28
CA SER A 350 24.80 3.28 30.83
C SER A 350 24.79 4.61 30.06
N SER A 351 25.37 4.59 28.86
CA SER A 351 25.42 5.74 27.95
C SER A 351 25.43 5.32 26.49
N ILE A 352 24.82 6.15 25.64
CA ILE A 352 24.50 5.85 24.25
C ILE A 352 24.80 7.06 23.35
N VAL A 353 25.40 6.78 22.19
CA VAL A 353 25.40 7.68 21.02
C VAL A 353 24.84 6.93 19.82
N ILE A 354 23.95 7.57 19.05
CA ILE A 354 23.43 7.05 17.78
C ILE A 354 23.65 8.07 16.67
N PHE A 355 24.08 7.56 15.52
CA PHE A 355 24.17 8.28 14.26
C PHE A 355 23.17 7.70 13.27
N ASP A 356 22.40 8.56 12.63
CA ASP A 356 21.39 8.15 11.66
C ASP A 356 21.23 9.16 10.52
N ASP A 357 20.72 8.68 9.39
CA ASP A 357 20.21 9.50 8.29
C ASP A 357 21.23 10.51 7.71
N TRP A 358 22.49 10.06 7.54
CA TRP A 358 23.56 10.92 7.03
C TRP A 358 23.57 10.99 5.50
N TYR A 359 23.47 12.18 4.95
CA TYR A 359 23.60 12.43 3.52
C TYR A 359 24.59 13.54 3.25
N LEU A 360 25.52 13.30 2.32
CA LEU A 360 26.29 14.37 1.72
C LEU A 360 26.02 14.38 0.23
N ASN A 361 25.53 15.52 -0.26
CA ASN A 361 25.09 15.70 -1.63
C ASN A 361 25.72 16.96 -2.23
N TYR A 362 25.64 17.10 -3.55
CA TYR A 362 25.73 18.43 -4.14
C TYR A 362 24.62 19.32 -3.56
N PHE A 363 24.97 20.57 -3.25
CA PHE A 363 24.00 21.53 -2.71
C PHE A 363 22.87 21.74 -3.71
N ASP A 364 21.66 21.52 -3.21
CA ASP A 364 20.44 21.77 -3.93
C ASP A 364 19.70 22.92 -3.23
N GLY A 365 19.79 24.11 -3.84
CA GLY A 365 19.04 25.28 -3.42
C GLY A 365 17.68 25.39 -4.11
N THR A 366 17.34 24.42 -4.96
CA THR A 366 16.05 24.39 -5.63
C THR A 366 15.01 23.80 -4.69
N ARG A 367 13.76 24.19 -4.90
CA ARG A 367 12.63 23.64 -4.16
C ARG A 367 11.94 22.63 -5.07
N PRO A 368 11.26 21.62 -4.51
CA PRO A 368 10.38 20.77 -5.28
C PRO A 368 9.45 21.56 -6.19
N THR A 369 9.14 20.99 -7.35
CA THR A 369 8.14 21.54 -8.27
C THR A 369 6.79 21.64 -7.58
N THR A 370 5.96 22.60 -8.00
CA THR A 370 4.54 22.67 -7.62
C THR A 370 3.87 21.31 -7.85
N PRO A 371 3.25 20.69 -6.84
CA PRO A 371 2.58 19.41 -7.01
C PRO A 371 1.44 19.48 -8.03
N VAL A 372 1.22 18.40 -8.77
CA VAL A 372 -0.03 18.17 -9.52
C VAL A 372 -0.95 17.37 -8.62
N VAL A 373 -2.07 17.95 -8.19
CA VAL A 373 -3.02 17.30 -7.27
C VAL A 373 -4.32 16.98 -8.01
N THR A 374 -4.80 15.75 -7.84
CA THR A 374 -6.03 15.26 -8.48
C THR A 374 -6.90 14.57 -7.44
N ASP A 375 -8.12 15.08 -7.25
CA ASP A 375 -9.16 14.42 -6.45
C ASP A 375 -9.97 13.42 -7.31
N THR A 376 -11.01 12.81 -6.73
CA THR A 376 -11.80 11.77 -7.40
C THR A 376 -12.82 12.30 -8.43
N GLY A 377 -12.86 13.61 -8.65
CA GLY A 377 -13.69 14.26 -9.66
C GLY A 377 -14.52 15.42 -9.09
N ALA A 378 -15.31 16.05 -9.96
CA ALA A 378 -16.01 17.30 -9.64
C ALA A 378 -17.04 17.21 -8.49
N GLU A 379 -17.60 16.03 -8.23
CA GLU A 379 -18.69 15.85 -7.26
C GLU A 379 -18.55 14.53 -6.50
N THR A 380 -19.04 14.49 -5.25
CA THR A 380 -19.18 13.26 -4.46
C THR A 380 -20.40 13.29 -3.53
N PRO A 381 -21.18 12.21 -3.41
CA PRO A 381 -22.19 12.08 -2.37
C PRO A 381 -21.62 11.68 -1.00
N VAL A 382 -20.34 11.28 -0.93
CA VAL A 382 -19.70 10.78 0.29
C VAL A 382 -19.29 11.92 1.22
N ARG A 383 -19.60 11.78 2.51
CA ARG A 383 -19.43 12.86 3.51
C ARG A 383 -18.36 12.61 4.56
N THR A 384 -17.79 11.42 4.57
CA THR A 384 -16.91 10.94 5.66
C THR A 384 -15.46 10.79 5.22
N GLN A 385 -15.19 10.90 3.92
CA GLN A 385 -13.87 10.70 3.36
C GLN A 385 -13.69 11.43 2.03
N LEU A 386 -12.44 11.76 1.72
CA LEU A 386 -12.00 12.21 0.40
C LEU A 386 -10.74 11.45 0.00
N THR A 387 -10.57 11.20 -1.29
CA THR A 387 -9.37 10.60 -1.85
C THR A 387 -8.73 11.58 -2.81
N ALA A 388 -7.40 11.69 -2.73
CA ALA A 388 -6.61 12.46 -3.68
C ALA A 388 -5.31 11.73 -4.01
N SER A 389 -4.75 12.08 -5.14
CA SER A 389 -3.44 11.66 -5.61
C SER A 389 -2.63 12.87 -6.05
N TRP A 390 -1.31 12.74 -6.00
CA TRP A 390 -0.43 13.82 -6.38
C TRP A 390 0.90 13.33 -6.93
N SER A 391 1.60 14.24 -7.61
CA SER A 391 2.98 14.06 -8.02
C SER A 391 3.75 15.37 -7.89
N ALA A 392 5.01 15.29 -7.49
CA ALA A 392 5.97 16.38 -7.54
C ALA A 392 7.33 15.81 -7.92
N LEU A 393 8.20 16.69 -8.40
CA LEU A 393 9.57 16.35 -8.77
C LEU A 393 10.52 17.29 -8.04
N ASP A 394 11.68 16.74 -7.72
CA ASP A 394 12.88 17.47 -7.34
C ASP A 394 14.00 16.67 -8.02
N ASN A 395 14.58 17.24 -9.08
CA ASN A 395 15.49 16.47 -9.94
C ASN A 395 16.87 16.32 -9.31
N GLU A 396 17.14 17.12 -8.29
CA GLU A 396 18.42 17.30 -7.68
C GLU A 396 18.59 16.34 -6.51
N THR A 397 17.70 16.39 -5.52
CA THR A 397 17.78 15.54 -4.33
C THR A 397 16.63 14.55 -4.21
N GLY A 398 15.53 14.79 -4.91
CA GLY A 398 14.32 13.98 -4.82
C GLY A 398 13.42 14.42 -3.67
N ILE A 399 12.26 13.78 -3.57
CA ILE A 399 11.27 14.10 -2.53
C ILE A 399 11.55 13.27 -1.28
N ASP A 400 11.65 13.95 -0.15
CA ASP A 400 11.78 13.40 1.21
C ASP A 400 10.40 13.12 1.83
N ASN A 401 9.47 14.05 1.63
CA ASN A 401 8.17 14.00 2.30
C ASN A 401 7.07 14.75 1.53
N TYR A 402 5.84 14.27 1.63
CA TYR A 402 4.63 14.99 1.27
C TYR A 402 3.81 15.32 2.52
N GLN A 403 3.23 16.51 2.52
CA GLN A 403 2.18 16.88 3.47
C GLN A 403 0.93 17.30 2.71
N TYR A 404 -0.23 17.04 3.30
CA TYR A 404 -1.50 17.47 2.74
C TYR A 404 -2.43 18.07 3.81
N CYS A 405 -3.32 18.95 3.40
CA CYS A 405 -4.45 19.44 4.19
C CYS A 405 -5.72 19.46 3.34
N ILE A 406 -6.88 19.58 4.00
CA ILE A 406 -8.19 19.65 3.35
C ILE A 406 -8.94 20.85 3.88
N GLY A 407 -9.50 21.65 2.98
CA GLY A 407 -10.23 22.84 3.37
C GLY A 407 -11.32 23.24 2.40
N THR A 408 -12.11 24.24 2.80
CA THR A 408 -13.21 24.80 1.99
C THR A 408 -12.74 25.85 0.98
N ALA A 409 -11.45 26.21 1.00
CA ALA A 409 -10.78 27.00 -0.02
C ALA A 409 -9.40 26.41 -0.35
N PRO A 410 -8.83 26.67 -1.54
CA PRO A 410 -7.47 26.27 -1.86
C PRO A 410 -6.47 26.78 -0.80
N GLY A 411 -5.60 25.90 -0.30
CA GLY A 411 -4.60 26.22 0.72
C GLY A 411 -5.09 26.16 2.18
N THR A 412 -6.40 26.00 2.43
CA THR A 412 -6.91 25.96 3.81
C THR A 412 -6.96 24.53 4.37
N GLY A 413 -6.83 24.42 5.69
CA GLY A 413 -6.85 23.15 6.44
C GLY A 413 -8.01 23.06 7.44
N ASP A 414 -9.12 23.74 7.17
CA ASP A 414 -10.28 23.86 8.08
C ASP A 414 -11.12 22.58 8.20
N ALA A 415 -11.04 21.67 7.23
CA ALA A 415 -11.65 20.34 7.32
C ALA A 415 -10.68 19.27 7.84
N ALA A 416 -9.41 19.36 7.46
CA ALA A 416 -8.32 18.58 8.02
C ALA A 416 -7.01 19.39 7.94
N ASN A 417 -6.33 19.57 9.06
CA ASN A 417 -5.07 20.31 9.10
C ASN A 417 -3.93 19.52 8.43
N TRP A 418 -2.81 20.19 8.18
CA TRP A 418 -1.59 19.61 7.60
C TRP A 418 -1.22 18.29 8.28
N THR A 419 -1.23 17.24 7.48
CA THR A 419 -0.97 15.85 7.87
C THR A 419 0.19 15.32 7.04
N ASP A 420 1.09 14.61 7.68
CA ASP A 420 2.23 13.96 7.04
C ASP A 420 1.75 12.73 6.24
N ALA A 421 2.20 12.60 4.99
CA ALA A 421 1.92 11.47 4.11
C ALA A 421 3.17 10.66 3.75
N GLY A 422 4.35 10.99 4.30
CA GLY A 422 5.61 10.37 3.93
C GLY A 422 5.85 10.48 2.43
N LEU A 423 6.19 9.36 1.78
CA LEU A 423 6.37 9.28 0.33
C LEU A 423 5.10 8.83 -0.42
N ALA A 424 3.95 8.72 0.26
CA ALA A 424 2.71 8.34 -0.41
C ALA A 424 2.32 9.38 -1.46
N THR A 425 1.92 8.91 -2.64
CA THR A 425 1.42 9.74 -3.76
C THR A 425 -0.10 9.66 -3.92
N ARG A 426 -0.76 8.91 -3.04
CA ARG A 426 -2.22 8.78 -2.97
C ARG A 426 -2.65 8.51 -1.54
N VAL A 427 -3.70 9.21 -1.09
CA VAL A 427 -4.28 9.04 0.24
C VAL A 427 -5.81 9.10 0.17
N THR A 428 -6.46 8.23 0.93
CA THR A 428 -7.87 8.37 1.33
C THR A 428 -7.90 8.87 2.77
N ARG A 429 -8.39 10.10 2.97
CA ARG A 429 -8.58 10.69 4.29
C ARG A 429 -9.96 10.36 4.80
N HIS A 430 -10.05 9.50 5.81
CA HIS A 430 -11.29 9.17 6.52
C HIS A 430 -11.54 10.11 7.71
N GLY A 431 -12.72 9.98 8.31
CA GLY A 431 -13.10 10.70 9.53
C GLY A 431 -13.47 12.17 9.31
N LEU A 432 -13.81 12.54 8.07
CA LEU A 432 -14.26 13.89 7.71
C LEU A 432 -15.74 14.08 8.05
N SER A 433 -16.18 15.33 8.14
CA SER A 433 -17.57 15.72 8.32
C SER A 433 -17.94 16.75 7.26
N LEU A 434 -18.16 16.27 6.03
CA LEU A 434 -18.36 17.15 4.87
C LEU A 434 -19.83 17.52 4.67
N GLU A 435 -20.08 18.80 4.45
CA GLU A 435 -21.41 19.37 4.23
C GLU A 435 -21.83 19.36 2.74
N PRO A 436 -23.06 18.91 2.41
CA PRO A 436 -23.63 19.06 1.07
C PRO A 436 -23.68 20.51 0.60
N GLY A 437 -23.44 20.71 -0.69
CA GLY A 437 -23.40 22.02 -1.33
C GLY A 437 -22.08 22.78 -1.13
N ARG A 438 -21.13 22.23 -0.35
CA ARG A 438 -19.79 22.80 -0.21
C ARG A 438 -18.77 22.07 -1.08
N THR A 439 -17.80 22.83 -1.57
CA THR A 439 -16.63 22.33 -2.30
C THR A 439 -15.44 22.25 -1.35
N TYR A 440 -14.72 21.13 -1.40
CA TYR A 440 -13.50 20.90 -0.62
C TYR A 440 -12.31 20.75 -1.56
N TYR A 441 -11.16 21.21 -1.09
CA TYR A 441 -9.90 21.19 -1.84
C TYR A 441 -8.88 20.41 -1.04
N VAL A 442 -8.19 19.47 -1.69
CA VAL A 442 -7.01 18.84 -1.10
C VAL A 442 -5.80 19.64 -1.53
N THR A 443 -5.05 20.17 -0.57
CA THR A 443 -3.82 20.92 -0.84
C THR A 443 -2.61 20.10 -0.42
N VAL A 444 -1.60 20.03 -1.28
CA VAL A 444 -0.38 19.25 -1.07
C VAL A 444 0.83 20.16 -1.20
N ARG A 445 1.87 19.86 -0.41
CA ARG A 445 3.24 20.35 -0.61
C ARG A 445 4.23 19.21 -0.51
N ALA A 446 5.28 19.29 -1.30
CA ALA A 446 6.40 18.36 -1.25
C ALA A 446 7.60 19.01 -0.56
N ARG A 447 8.39 18.21 0.14
CA ARG A 447 9.64 18.58 0.78
C ARG A 447 10.77 17.76 0.15
N ASN A 448 11.88 18.39 -0.22
CA ASN A 448 13.06 17.66 -0.67
C ASN A 448 13.95 17.25 0.51
N TYR A 449 15.01 16.48 0.24
CA TYR A 449 15.95 15.98 1.27
C TYR A 449 16.79 17.09 1.93
N GLN A 450 16.91 18.26 1.29
CA GLN A 450 17.47 19.47 1.93
C GLN A 450 16.50 20.12 2.91
N GLY A 451 15.29 19.58 3.02
CA GLY A 451 14.26 20.04 3.95
C GLY A 451 13.45 21.22 3.45
N TYR A 452 13.61 21.64 2.19
CA TYR A 452 12.87 22.74 1.60
C TYR A 452 11.51 22.28 1.08
N TYR A 453 10.46 23.00 1.47
CA TYR A 453 9.15 22.85 0.87
C TYR A 453 9.06 23.57 -0.48
N GLY A 454 8.47 22.89 -1.46
CA GLY A 454 8.01 23.49 -2.71
C GLY A 454 6.76 24.35 -2.52
N PRO A 455 6.26 24.96 -3.61
CA PRO A 455 4.95 25.61 -3.60
C PRO A 455 3.84 24.64 -3.21
N GLU A 456 2.79 25.17 -2.59
CA GLU A 456 1.55 24.45 -2.34
C GLU A 456 0.69 24.41 -3.60
N ALA A 457 0.00 23.30 -3.84
CA ALA A 457 -0.98 23.16 -4.90
C ALA A 457 -2.25 22.50 -4.38
N SER A 458 -3.39 22.95 -4.86
CA SER A 458 -4.70 22.38 -4.52
C SER A 458 -5.28 21.63 -5.72
N SER A 459 -6.13 20.64 -5.45
CA SER A 459 -6.99 20.05 -6.48
C SER A 459 -7.96 21.10 -7.07
N ASP A 460 -8.64 20.75 -8.16
CA ASP A 460 -9.68 21.58 -8.78
C ASP A 460 -10.96 21.67 -7.92
N GLY A 461 -11.09 20.77 -6.95
CA GLY A 461 -12.07 20.83 -5.87
C GLY A 461 -13.25 19.91 -6.13
N ILE A 462 -13.71 19.29 -5.05
CA ILE A 462 -14.79 18.30 -5.08
C ILE A 462 -16.01 18.80 -4.32
N THR A 463 -17.14 18.88 -5.02
CA THR A 463 -18.40 19.38 -4.46
C THR A 463 -19.20 18.24 -3.84
N VAL A 464 -19.57 18.37 -2.57
CA VAL A 464 -20.39 17.37 -1.91
C VAL A 464 -21.83 17.54 -2.35
N VAL A 465 -22.40 16.52 -2.98
CA VAL A 465 -23.79 16.51 -3.44
C VAL A 465 -24.70 15.78 -2.45
N ALA A 466 -26.01 15.95 -2.61
CA ALA A 466 -26.97 15.18 -1.85
C ALA A 466 -26.83 13.69 -2.17
N GLU A 467 -26.91 12.84 -1.14
CA GLU A 467 -26.85 11.40 -1.33
C GLU A 467 -28.11 10.93 -2.07
N PRO A 468 -27.98 10.13 -3.15
CA PRO A 468 -29.13 9.66 -3.91
C PRO A 468 -29.99 8.70 -3.08
N GLN A 469 -31.31 8.73 -3.32
CA GLN A 469 -32.22 7.76 -2.70
C GLN A 469 -31.98 6.35 -3.26
N PRO A 470 -32.07 5.29 -2.43
CA PRO A 470 -31.88 3.93 -2.91
C PRO A 470 -32.91 3.53 -3.98
N VAL A 471 -32.43 2.89 -5.04
CA VAL A 471 -33.28 2.34 -6.12
C VAL A 471 -33.02 0.84 -6.34
N SER A 472 -33.90 0.16 -7.08
CA SER A 472 -33.62 -1.21 -7.54
C SER A 472 -32.58 -1.21 -8.67
N VAL A 473 -31.92 -2.35 -8.88
CA VAL A 473 -30.98 -2.54 -9.99
C VAL A 473 -31.69 -2.33 -11.34
N GLY A 474 -32.93 -2.81 -11.48
CA GLY A 474 -33.72 -2.62 -12.68
C GLY A 474 -34.02 -1.14 -12.97
N GLN A 475 -34.36 -0.36 -11.94
CA GLN A 475 -34.56 1.09 -12.06
C GLN A 475 -33.25 1.82 -12.38
N ALA A 476 -32.15 1.49 -11.69
CA ALA A 476 -30.85 2.10 -11.93
C ALA A 476 -30.41 1.97 -13.38
N ARG A 477 -30.59 0.79 -13.98
CA ARG A 477 -30.21 0.51 -15.37
C ARG A 477 -30.96 1.36 -16.41
N LEU A 478 -32.11 1.93 -16.04
CA LEU A 478 -32.90 2.82 -16.91
C LEU A 478 -32.47 4.30 -16.82
N LEU A 479 -31.55 4.67 -15.91
CA LEU A 479 -31.10 6.05 -15.75
C LEU A 479 -29.96 6.40 -16.72
N PRO A 480 -29.75 7.66 -17.11
CA PRO A 480 -28.63 8.04 -17.97
C PRO A 480 -27.25 7.80 -17.34
N ASP A 481 -26.22 7.66 -18.18
CA ASP A 481 -24.82 7.65 -17.73
C ASP A 481 -24.48 8.96 -17.01
N GLY A 482 -23.60 8.87 -16.01
CA GLY A 482 -23.26 9.98 -15.14
C GLY A 482 -24.18 10.16 -13.93
N THR A 483 -25.28 9.41 -13.84
CA THR A 483 -26.22 9.50 -12.70
C THR A 483 -25.64 8.83 -11.45
N TRP A 484 -25.68 9.52 -10.31
CA TRP A 484 -25.39 8.95 -9.00
C TRP A 484 -26.48 7.97 -8.57
N VAL A 485 -26.09 6.75 -8.21
CA VAL A 485 -27.02 5.68 -7.83
C VAL A 485 -26.57 5.06 -6.52
N LYS A 486 -27.53 4.90 -5.60
CA LYS A 486 -27.40 4.07 -4.40
C LYS A 486 -28.21 2.79 -4.57
N LEU A 487 -27.56 1.65 -4.40
CA LEU A 487 -28.18 0.33 -4.38
C LEU A 487 -28.01 -0.25 -3.00
N ASN A 488 -29.11 -0.56 -2.32
CA ASN A 488 -29.05 -1.17 -1.00
C ASN A 488 -29.41 -2.65 -1.05
N GLY A 489 -28.70 -3.45 -0.26
CA GLY A 489 -29.10 -4.83 0.02
C GLY A 489 -28.95 -5.80 -1.15
N LYS A 490 -27.95 -5.64 -2.03
CA LYS A 490 -27.78 -6.48 -3.22
C LYS A 490 -26.82 -7.63 -2.97
N ALA A 491 -27.14 -8.81 -3.49
CA ALA A 491 -26.29 -9.99 -3.32
C ALA A 491 -25.11 -9.92 -4.30
N LEU A 492 -23.88 -9.91 -3.81
CA LEU A 492 -22.68 -10.08 -4.64
C LEU A 492 -22.61 -11.53 -5.10
N THR A 493 -22.48 -11.74 -6.40
CA THR A 493 -22.54 -13.07 -7.02
C THR A 493 -21.25 -13.49 -7.70
N LEU A 494 -20.45 -12.54 -8.13
CA LEU A 494 -19.14 -12.80 -8.71
C LEU A 494 -18.21 -11.64 -8.40
N ARG A 495 -16.93 -11.95 -8.19
CA ARG A 495 -15.82 -11.01 -8.20
C ARG A 495 -14.81 -11.50 -9.24
N SER A 496 -14.28 -10.61 -10.06
CA SER A 496 -13.23 -10.93 -11.05
C SER A 496 -12.38 -9.69 -11.31
N GLY A 497 -11.08 -9.78 -11.01
CA GLY A 497 -10.19 -8.61 -11.03
C GLY A 497 -10.72 -7.48 -10.13
N ASN A 498 -10.73 -6.27 -10.67
CA ASN A 498 -11.28 -5.09 -9.97
C ASN A 498 -12.79 -4.90 -10.20
N ASP A 499 -13.50 -5.92 -10.68
CA ASP A 499 -14.94 -5.88 -10.86
C ASP A 499 -15.65 -6.85 -9.91
N CYS A 500 -16.87 -6.50 -9.50
CA CYS A 500 -17.81 -7.44 -8.93
C CYS A 500 -19.20 -7.27 -9.54
N TRP A 501 -20.06 -8.26 -9.32
CA TRP A 501 -21.44 -8.24 -9.80
C TRP A 501 -22.37 -8.43 -8.63
N ILE A 502 -23.31 -7.51 -8.50
CA ILE A 502 -24.36 -7.57 -7.50
C ILE A 502 -25.71 -7.74 -8.19
N GLN A 503 -26.65 -8.42 -7.53
CA GLN A 503 -27.98 -8.63 -8.08
C GLN A 503 -29.06 -8.61 -7.01
N GLU A 504 -30.29 -8.42 -7.48
CA GLU A 504 -31.49 -8.52 -6.65
C GLU A 504 -31.68 -9.94 -6.12
N ARG A 505 -32.24 -10.04 -4.91
CA ARG A 505 -32.47 -11.32 -4.22
C ARG A 505 -33.47 -12.21 -4.98
N ASP A 506 -34.47 -11.61 -5.60
CA ASP A 506 -35.46 -12.28 -6.45
C ASP A 506 -34.90 -12.64 -7.84
N ARG A 507 -33.67 -12.20 -8.15
CA ARG A 507 -32.97 -12.38 -9.43
C ARG A 507 -33.63 -11.63 -10.60
N SER A 508 -34.37 -10.56 -10.30
CA SER A 508 -35.01 -9.70 -11.31
C SER A 508 -34.02 -8.91 -12.16
N ALA A 509 -32.90 -8.47 -11.58
CA ALA A 509 -31.83 -7.78 -12.28
C ALA A 509 -30.48 -7.90 -11.56
N GLY A 510 -29.39 -7.81 -12.32
CA GLY A 510 -28.02 -7.70 -11.83
C GLY A 510 -27.27 -6.57 -12.54
N ILE A 511 -26.15 -6.16 -11.98
CA ILE A 511 -25.30 -5.09 -12.50
C ILE A 511 -23.84 -5.30 -12.10
N ARG A 512 -22.93 -4.88 -12.98
CA ARG A 512 -21.51 -4.83 -12.70
C ARG A 512 -21.20 -3.62 -11.81
N ILE A 513 -20.26 -3.79 -10.91
CA ILE A 513 -19.65 -2.74 -10.09
C ILE A 513 -18.17 -2.77 -10.45
N ALA A 514 -17.63 -1.64 -10.91
CA ALA A 514 -16.24 -1.50 -11.28
C ALA A 514 -15.51 -0.64 -10.24
N SER A 515 -14.27 -0.98 -9.94
CA SER A 515 -13.40 -0.18 -9.07
C SER A 515 -12.01 -0.05 -9.68
N ASP A 516 -11.29 1.00 -9.30
CA ASP A 516 -9.88 1.19 -9.61
C ASP A 516 -8.97 0.35 -8.70
N VAL A 517 -9.49 -0.11 -7.57
CA VAL A 517 -8.83 -1.03 -6.64
C VAL A 517 -9.48 -2.41 -6.66
N LEU A 518 -8.74 -3.43 -6.23
CA LEU A 518 -9.27 -4.78 -6.12
C LEU A 518 -10.42 -4.83 -5.09
N PHE A 519 -11.56 -5.40 -5.48
CA PHE A 519 -12.67 -5.62 -4.55
C PHE A 519 -12.28 -6.64 -3.49
N THR A 520 -12.52 -6.33 -2.22
CA THR A 520 -12.35 -7.27 -1.10
C THR A 520 -13.62 -8.11 -0.85
N ALA A 521 -14.80 -7.56 -1.17
CA ALA A 521 -16.09 -8.20 -0.95
C ALA A 521 -16.27 -9.58 -1.64
N LEU A 522 -16.62 -10.61 -0.85
CA LEU A 522 -16.84 -11.98 -1.31
C LEU A 522 -18.22 -12.24 -1.97
N PRO A 523 -18.31 -13.17 -2.95
CA PRO A 523 -19.60 -13.70 -3.40
C PRO A 523 -20.42 -14.29 -2.24
N GLY A 524 -21.73 -14.07 -2.23
CA GLY A 524 -22.63 -14.40 -1.10
C GLY A 524 -22.70 -13.33 -0.01
N THR A 525 -22.00 -12.21 -0.17
CA THR A 525 -22.24 -11.01 0.64
C THR A 525 -23.51 -10.28 0.19
N ILE A 526 -24.10 -9.50 1.10
CA ILE A 526 -25.03 -8.42 0.80
C ILE A 526 -24.26 -7.10 0.86
N GLN A 527 -24.38 -6.31 -0.20
CA GLN A 527 -23.67 -5.05 -0.39
C GLN A 527 -24.65 -3.90 -0.57
N ASN A 528 -24.30 -2.77 0.04
CA ASN A 528 -24.73 -1.47 -0.43
C ASN A 528 -23.66 -0.94 -1.37
N ALA A 529 -24.06 -0.41 -2.53
CA ALA A 529 -23.16 0.19 -3.49
C ALA A 529 -23.61 1.62 -3.77
N LEU A 530 -22.66 2.55 -3.71
CA LEU A 530 -22.82 3.92 -4.15
C LEU A 530 -21.80 4.19 -5.24
N GLY A 531 -22.27 4.67 -6.38
CA GLY A 531 -21.41 4.91 -7.52
C GLY A 531 -22.11 5.64 -8.64
N ARG A 532 -21.33 5.95 -9.68
CA ARG A 532 -21.81 6.66 -10.86
C ARG A 532 -22.11 5.67 -11.98
N LEU A 533 -23.30 5.77 -12.56
CA LEU A 533 -23.72 4.84 -13.62
C LEU A 533 -22.98 5.12 -14.93
N ALA A 534 -22.51 4.08 -15.59
CA ALA A 534 -21.86 4.17 -16.88
C ALA A 534 -22.09 2.89 -17.70
N THR A 535 -21.71 2.95 -18.99
CA THR A 535 -21.81 1.83 -19.92
C THR A 535 -20.46 1.61 -20.59
N ARG A 536 -19.93 0.39 -20.49
CA ARG A 536 -18.69 -0.01 -21.17
C ARG A 536 -18.86 -1.40 -21.75
N ASP A 537 -18.33 -1.63 -22.95
CA ASP A 537 -18.32 -2.96 -23.58
C ASP A 537 -19.74 -3.56 -23.77
N GLY A 538 -20.76 -2.71 -23.86
CA GLY A 538 -22.18 -3.11 -23.93
C GLY A 538 -22.80 -3.59 -22.61
N GLU A 539 -22.09 -3.51 -21.49
CA GLU A 539 -22.58 -3.82 -20.15
C GLU A 539 -22.70 -2.53 -19.31
N ARG A 540 -23.76 -2.47 -18.50
CA ARG A 540 -23.99 -1.39 -17.55
C ARG A 540 -23.23 -1.67 -16.27
N TYR A 541 -22.54 -0.65 -15.75
CA TYR A 541 -21.82 -0.75 -14.50
C TYR A 541 -21.98 0.50 -13.63
N LEU A 542 -21.76 0.33 -12.33
CA LEU A 542 -21.50 1.44 -11.42
C LEU A 542 -20.00 1.58 -11.24
N ASP A 543 -19.49 2.77 -11.55
CA ASP A 543 -18.17 3.21 -11.14
C ASP A 543 -18.19 3.49 -9.63
N LEU A 544 -17.49 2.65 -8.87
CA LEU A 544 -17.67 2.56 -7.43
C LEU A 544 -17.06 3.76 -6.71
N THR A 545 -17.85 4.36 -5.81
CA THR A 545 -17.36 5.34 -4.85
C THR A 545 -17.34 4.78 -3.43
N GLU A 546 -18.36 3.99 -3.06
CA GLU A 546 -18.42 3.31 -1.77
C GLU A 546 -19.10 1.96 -1.91
N LEU A 547 -18.48 0.91 -1.36
CA LEU A 547 -19.10 -0.41 -1.20
C LEU A 547 -19.12 -0.75 0.29
N THR A 548 -20.32 -0.93 0.84
CA THR A 548 -20.49 -1.23 2.26
C THR A 548 -21.10 -2.62 2.43
N PHE A 549 -20.41 -3.46 3.20
CA PHE A 549 -20.93 -4.75 3.61
C PHE A 549 -22.10 -4.57 4.60
N THR A 550 -23.21 -5.28 4.38
CA THR A 550 -24.39 -5.19 5.26
C THR A 550 -24.89 -6.52 5.80
N GLY A 551 -24.33 -7.65 5.36
CA GLY A 551 -24.72 -8.95 5.89
C GLY A 551 -24.41 -10.12 4.97
N GLN A 552 -24.58 -11.33 5.49
CA GLN A 552 -24.40 -12.58 4.74
C GLN A 552 -25.72 -13.02 4.09
N GLN A 553 -25.66 -13.60 2.89
CA GLN A 553 -26.77 -14.35 2.31
C GLN A 553 -26.24 -15.59 1.59
N HIS A 554 -27.04 -16.65 1.49
CA HIS A 554 -26.75 -17.66 0.46
C HIS A 554 -26.81 -16.98 -0.92
N SER A 555 -25.75 -17.19 -1.73
CA SER A 555 -25.71 -16.74 -3.12
C SER A 555 -27.00 -17.15 -3.83
N PRO A 556 -27.66 -16.24 -4.55
CA PRO A 556 -28.82 -16.58 -5.35
C PRO A 556 -28.55 -17.82 -6.21
N ARG A 557 -29.55 -18.72 -6.33
CA ARG A 557 -29.39 -19.88 -7.22
C ARG A 557 -29.22 -19.38 -8.66
N PRO A 558 -28.19 -19.84 -9.40
CA PRO A 558 -27.98 -19.43 -10.78
C PRO A 558 -29.22 -19.67 -11.64
N LEU A 559 -29.54 -18.74 -12.53
CA LEU A 559 -30.58 -18.92 -13.52
C LEU A 559 -30.08 -19.88 -14.61
N VAL A 560 -30.82 -20.95 -14.87
CA VAL A 560 -30.49 -21.85 -15.99
C VAL A 560 -30.92 -21.17 -17.28
N VAL A 561 -29.96 -20.94 -18.17
CA VAL A 561 -30.16 -20.25 -19.45
C VAL A 561 -29.53 -21.06 -20.58
N ASN A 562 -30.12 -20.95 -21.77
CA ASN A 562 -29.48 -21.40 -23.00
C ASN A 562 -28.63 -20.26 -23.58
N SER A 563 -27.71 -20.58 -24.50
CA SER A 563 -26.77 -19.62 -25.05
C SER A 563 -27.49 -18.49 -25.83
N ARG A 564 -28.63 -18.79 -26.46
CA ARG A 564 -29.41 -17.80 -27.25
C ARG A 564 -30.03 -16.70 -26.38
N ASN A 565 -30.43 -17.04 -25.16
CA ASN A 565 -31.05 -16.14 -24.21
C ASN A 565 -30.04 -15.34 -23.36
N LEU A 566 -28.74 -15.65 -23.41
CA LEU A 566 -27.72 -14.83 -22.73
C LEU A 566 -27.70 -13.39 -23.26
N GLY A 567 -27.46 -12.44 -22.37
CA GLY A 567 -27.52 -11.00 -22.62
C GLY A 567 -28.94 -10.44 -22.74
N GLY A 568 -29.80 -11.10 -23.52
CA GLY A 568 -31.18 -10.69 -23.80
C GLY A 568 -31.30 -9.45 -24.70
N GLY A 569 -32.52 -8.93 -24.86
CA GLY A 569 -32.79 -7.69 -25.60
C GLY A 569 -32.39 -6.42 -24.84
N PRO A 570 -32.42 -5.24 -25.48
CA PRO A 570 -32.17 -3.96 -24.79
C PRO A 570 -33.21 -3.69 -23.70
N LEU A 571 -32.80 -2.98 -22.65
CA LEU A 571 -33.67 -2.55 -21.54
C LEU A 571 -33.73 -1.00 -21.51
N GLY A 572 -34.73 -0.44 -22.17
CA GLY A 572 -34.85 1.02 -22.32
C GLY A 572 -33.74 1.64 -23.17
N ALA A 573 -33.63 2.97 -23.13
CA ALA A 573 -32.73 3.73 -23.99
C ALA A 573 -31.23 3.60 -23.63
N HIS A 574 -30.94 3.28 -22.36
CA HIS A 574 -29.58 3.37 -21.82
C HIS A 574 -28.93 2.02 -21.53
N THR A 575 -29.69 0.92 -21.52
CA THR A 575 -29.11 -0.43 -21.32
C THR A 575 -29.14 -1.21 -22.64
N PRO A 576 -27.98 -1.40 -23.28
CA PRO A 576 -27.88 -2.19 -24.49
C PRO A 576 -28.28 -3.65 -24.26
N GLY A 577 -28.80 -4.28 -25.31
CA GLY A 577 -28.88 -5.73 -25.43
C GLY A 577 -27.71 -6.26 -26.24
N VAL A 578 -27.73 -7.55 -26.53
CA VAL A 578 -26.77 -8.21 -27.43
C VAL A 578 -27.38 -8.46 -28.80
N ALA A 579 -26.55 -8.57 -29.85
CA ALA A 579 -27.01 -8.81 -31.21
C ALA A 579 -27.86 -10.09 -31.32
N GLY A 580 -29.10 -9.98 -31.80
CA GLY A 580 -30.07 -11.09 -31.87
C GLY A 580 -30.52 -11.63 -30.51
N GLY A 581 -30.38 -10.84 -29.43
CA GLY A 581 -30.80 -11.19 -28.08
C GLY A 581 -32.31 -11.39 -28.00
N THR A 582 -32.75 -12.55 -27.50
CA THR A 582 -34.17 -12.84 -27.27
C THR A 582 -34.47 -12.84 -25.77
N GLY A 583 -35.64 -12.29 -25.39
CA GLY A 583 -36.12 -12.26 -24.00
C GLY A 583 -35.58 -11.09 -23.17
N LEU A 584 -35.82 -11.16 -21.86
CA LEU A 584 -35.43 -10.13 -20.88
C LEU A 584 -33.91 -10.00 -20.78
N ASN A 585 -33.43 -8.77 -20.56
CA ASN A 585 -32.01 -8.50 -20.39
C ASN A 585 -31.51 -9.11 -19.07
N ASN A 586 -30.66 -10.13 -19.16
CA ASN A 586 -30.11 -10.84 -18.00
C ASN A 586 -28.62 -10.55 -17.77
N THR A 587 -28.05 -9.58 -18.49
CA THR A 587 -26.68 -9.11 -18.24
C THR A 587 -26.55 -8.67 -16.78
N GLY A 588 -25.48 -9.10 -16.11
CA GLY A 588 -25.22 -8.90 -14.69
C GLY A 588 -25.79 -9.96 -13.74
N LEU A 589 -26.63 -10.89 -14.22
CA LEU A 589 -27.19 -11.97 -13.39
C LEU A 589 -26.27 -13.21 -13.33
N LEU A 590 -26.26 -13.87 -12.17
CA LEU A 590 -25.66 -15.19 -12.02
C LEU A 590 -26.47 -16.25 -12.78
N VAL A 591 -25.81 -16.91 -13.73
CA VAL A 591 -26.40 -17.89 -14.64
C VAL A 591 -25.64 -19.21 -14.62
N ARG A 592 -26.30 -20.24 -15.17
CA ARG A 592 -25.74 -21.54 -15.42
C ARG A 592 -26.07 -22.00 -16.83
N LEU A 593 -25.04 -22.45 -17.53
CA LEU A 593 -25.09 -22.99 -18.88
C LEU A 593 -24.50 -24.41 -18.86
N ALA A 594 -24.99 -25.29 -19.73
CA ALA A 594 -24.37 -26.58 -19.97
C ALA A 594 -24.21 -26.80 -21.48
N GLY A 595 -23.09 -27.37 -21.89
CA GLY A 595 -22.77 -27.56 -23.31
C GLY A 595 -21.42 -28.22 -23.51
N ARG A 596 -21.03 -28.43 -24.76
CA ARG A 596 -19.71 -28.97 -25.12
C ARG A 596 -18.68 -27.87 -25.24
N ILE A 597 -17.46 -28.14 -24.78
CA ILE A 597 -16.33 -27.25 -25.04
C ILE A 597 -15.93 -27.37 -26.50
N THR A 598 -15.85 -26.24 -27.21
CA THR A 598 -15.53 -26.19 -28.64
C THR A 598 -14.17 -25.55 -28.93
N ALA A 599 -13.69 -24.70 -28.02
CA ALA A 599 -12.38 -24.05 -28.11
C ALA A 599 -11.88 -23.66 -26.71
N ILE A 600 -10.56 -23.61 -26.55
CA ILE A 600 -9.87 -23.10 -25.35
C ILE A 600 -8.79 -22.13 -25.83
N GLY A 601 -8.72 -20.96 -25.20
CA GLY A 601 -7.67 -19.97 -25.40
C GLY A 601 -7.10 -19.50 -24.06
N ASP A 602 -6.23 -18.49 -24.11
CA ASP A 602 -5.64 -17.93 -22.90
C ASP A 602 -6.67 -17.12 -22.11
N GLY A 603 -7.04 -17.61 -20.93
CA GLY A 603 -8.05 -16.98 -20.06
C GLY A 603 -9.51 -17.10 -20.53
N TRP A 604 -9.81 -17.93 -21.54
CA TRP A 604 -11.19 -18.16 -21.99
C TRP A 604 -11.40 -19.53 -22.64
N TYR A 605 -12.65 -19.96 -22.72
CA TYR A 605 -13.07 -21.15 -23.49
C TYR A 605 -14.50 -20.98 -24.03
N CYS A 606 -14.86 -21.70 -25.10
CA CYS A 606 -16.21 -21.65 -25.69
C CYS A 606 -17.06 -22.86 -25.30
N VAL A 607 -18.33 -22.60 -24.99
CA VAL A 607 -19.33 -23.64 -24.66
C VAL A 607 -20.52 -23.55 -25.62
N ASP A 608 -20.81 -24.66 -26.28
CA ASP A 608 -21.93 -24.79 -27.22
C ASP A 608 -23.01 -25.73 -26.67
N ASP A 609 -24.23 -25.21 -26.53
CA ASP A 609 -25.43 -25.95 -26.13
C ASP A 609 -26.32 -26.32 -27.33
N GLY A 610 -25.86 -26.10 -28.56
CA GLY A 610 -26.62 -26.34 -29.80
C GLY A 610 -27.48 -25.16 -30.24
N ALA A 611 -27.34 -23.99 -29.62
CA ALA A 611 -28.08 -22.78 -30.00
C ALA A 611 -27.72 -22.21 -31.40
N GLY A 612 -26.66 -22.72 -32.04
CA GLY A 612 -26.19 -22.28 -33.35
C GLY A 612 -25.50 -20.92 -33.32
N LEU A 613 -24.92 -20.54 -32.17
CA LEU A 613 -24.11 -19.32 -32.05
C LEU A 613 -22.66 -19.61 -32.41
N ARG A 614 -21.94 -18.57 -32.85
CA ARG A 614 -20.48 -18.61 -33.04
C ARG A 614 -19.86 -17.41 -32.37
N ASP A 615 -18.96 -17.64 -31.42
CA ASP A 615 -18.43 -16.61 -30.50
C ASP A 615 -19.54 -15.73 -29.89
N GLY A 616 -20.70 -16.32 -29.60
CA GLY A 616 -21.85 -15.62 -29.02
C GLY A 616 -22.67 -14.74 -29.98
N LEU A 617 -22.35 -14.73 -31.28
CA LEU A 617 -23.12 -14.04 -32.33
C LEU A 617 -24.09 -14.99 -33.07
N PRO A 618 -25.26 -14.49 -33.50
CA PRO A 618 -26.15 -15.23 -34.40
C PRO A 618 -25.61 -15.21 -35.84
N GLY A 619 -25.86 -16.27 -36.61
CA GLY A 619 -25.74 -16.23 -38.08
C GLY A 619 -24.40 -16.66 -38.69
N GLY A 620 -23.46 -17.20 -37.91
CA GLY A 620 -22.36 -18.00 -38.46
C GLY A 620 -21.06 -17.26 -38.83
N GLY A 621 -20.54 -16.39 -37.95
CA GLY A 621 -19.19 -15.82 -38.10
C GLY A 621 -18.04 -16.85 -38.02
N ASP A 622 -16.80 -16.41 -38.18
CA ASP A 622 -15.61 -17.29 -38.20
C ASP A 622 -15.18 -17.83 -36.82
N GLY A 623 -15.82 -17.36 -35.75
CA GLY A 623 -15.52 -17.78 -34.38
C GLY A 623 -15.92 -19.24 -34.08
N PRO A 624 -15.34 -19.85 -33.03
CA PRO A 624 -15.71 -21.18 -32.56
C PRO A 624 -17.21 -21.25 -32.19
N PRO A 625 -17.88 -22.41 -32.37
CA PRO A 625 -19.28 -22.58 -31.99
C PRO A 625 -19.52 -22.36 -30.49
N GLY A 626 -20.63 -21.74 -30.12
CA GLY A 626 -21.01 -21.48 -28.73
C GLY A 626 -20.79 -20.05 -28.27
N VAL A 627 -20.75 -19.86 -26.96
CA VAL A 627 -20.49 -18.57 -26.28
C VAL A 627 -19.18 -18.61 -25.52
N ARG A 628 -18.49 -17.47 -25.44
CA ARG A 628 -17.25 -17.36 -24.66
C ARG A 628 -17.54 -17.35 -23.16
N VAL A 629 -16.79 -18.16 -22.44
CA VAL A 629 -16.62 -18.07 -21.00
C VAL A 629 -15.25 -17.44 -20.75
N ILE A 630 -15.25 -16.25 -20.15
CA ILE A 630 -14.04 -15.56 -19.70
C ILE A 630 -13.73 -16.10 -18.31
N GLY A 631 -12.66 -16.89 -18.20
CA GLY A 631 -12.34 -17.65 -17.01
C GLY A 631 -11.43 -18.85 -17.29
N PRO A 632 -10.92 -19.49 -16.23
CA PRO A 632 -9.99 -20.60 -16.36
C PRO A 632 -10.68 -21.85 -16.94
N ALA A 633 -10.01 -22.51 -17.90
CA ALA A 633 -10.41 -23.80 -18.47
C ALA A 633 -9.70 -24.99 -17.79
N THR A 634 -9.23 -24.83 -16.56
CA THR A 634 -8.41 -25.84 -15.87
C THR A 634 -9.16 -27.16 -15.70
N GLY A 635 -8.55 -28.27 -16.11
CA GLY A 635 -9.10 -29.62 -15.91
C GLY A 635 -10.13 -30.07 -16.96
N VAL A 636 -10.31 -29.31 -18.04
CA VAL A 636 -11.21 -29.66 -19.15
C VAL A 636 -10.51 -29.53 -20.51
N ALA A 637 -11.04 -30.22 -21.51
CA ALA A 637 -10.53 -30.28 -22.87
C ALA A 637 -11.66 -30.04 -23.89
N VAL A 638 -11.28 -29.67 -25.11
CA VAL A 638 -12.21 -29.57 -26.24
C VAL A 638 -12.92 -30.91 -26.43
N GLY A 639 -14.25 -30.86 -26.55
CA GLY A 639 -15.14 -32.02 -26.65
C GLY A 639 -15.81 -32.42 -25.33
N ASP A 640 -15.28 -32.01 -24.18
CA ASP A 640 -15.91 -32.31 -22.89
C ASP A 640 -17.29 -31.66 -22.77
N PHE A 641 -18.26 -32.38 -22.22
CA PHE A 641 -19.56 -31.81 -21.84
C PHE A 641 -19.46 -31.27 -20.41
N VAL A 642 -19.75 -29.98 -20.25
CA VAL A 642 -19.50 -29.26 -19.01
C VAL A 642 -20.71 -28.45 -18.57
N ARG A 643 -20.75 -28.16 -17.27
CA ARG A 643 -21.62 -27.17 -16.65
C ARG A 643 -20.79 -25.99 -16.19
N VAL A 644 -21.19 -24.80 -16.61
CA VAL A 644 -20.56 -23.53 -16.26
C VAL A 644 -21.51 -22.73 -15.38
N THR A 645 -20.99 -22.17 -14.29
CA THR A 645 -21.71 -21.20 -13.46
C THR A 645 -20.89 -19.91 -13.44
N GLY A 646 -21.52 -18.79 -13.79
CA GLY A 646 -20.87 -17.49 -13.89
C GLY A 646 -21.89 -16.39 -14.11
N VAL A 647 -21.46 -15.16 -14.35
CA VAL A 647 -22.36 -14.03 -14.61
C VAL A 647 -22.54 -13.84 -16.12
N SER A 648 -23.80 -13.69 -16.55
CA SER A 648 -24.14 -13.28 -17.91
C SER A 648 -23.58 -11.87 -18.14
N SER A 649 -22.67 -11.72 -19.08
CA SER A 649 -21.93 -10.47 -19.33
C SER A 649 -21.72 -10.33 -20.84
N THR A 650 -20.98 -9.31 -21.23
CA THR A 650 -20.56 -9.08 -22.60
C THR A 650 -19.05 -9.13 -22.72
N ALA A 651 -18.57 -9.39 -23.93
CA ALA A 651 -17.17 -9.31 -24.30
C ALA A 651 -17.03 -8.54 -25.61
N VAL A 652 -15.94 -7.82 -25.79
CA VAL A 652 -15.61 -7.18 -27.06
C VAL A 652 -14.55 -8.04 -27.75
N LEU A 653 -14.85 -8.51 -28.96
CA LEU A 653 -13.89 -9.25 -29.77
C LEU A 653 -12.83 -8.31 -30.37
N PRO A 654 -11.67 -8.82 -30.83
CA PRO A 654 -10.64 -7.99 -31.48
C PRO A 654 -11.14 -7.12 -32.65
N GLY A 655 -12.24 -7.51 -33.30
CA GLY A 655 -12.91 -6.73 -34.34
C GLY A 655 -13.84 -5.60 -33.83
N GLY A 656 -13.91 -5.36 -32.52
CA GLY A 656 -14.76 -4.34 -31.89
C GLY A 656 -16.21 -4.76 -31.66
N GLU A 657 -16.59 -5.98 -32.05
CA GLU A 657 -17.95 -6.48 -31.90
C GLU A 657 -18.24 -6.91 -30.46
N THR A 658 -19.35 -6.42 -29.89
CA THR A 658 -19.83 -6.86 -28.58
C THR A 658 -20.63 -8.14 -28.69
N VAL A 659 -20.20 -9.17 -27.96
CA VAL A 659 -20.80 -10.50 -27.97
C VAL A 659 -21.30 -10.94 -26.59
N ARG A 660 -22.16 -11.96 -26.58
CA ARG A 660 -22.59 -12.65 -25.35
C ARG A 660 -21.41 -13.38 -24.72
N ALA A 661 -21.25 -13.23 -23.42
CA ALA A 661 -20.25 -13.95 -22.67
C ALA A 661 -20.78 -14.39 -21.30
N ILE A 662 -20.07 -15.34 -20.69
CA ILE A 662 -20.17 -15.64 -19.27
C ILE A 662 -18.83 -15.28 -18.64
N ARG A 663 -18.84 -14.53 -17.53
CA ARG A 663 -17.65 -14.36 -16.69
C ARG A 663 -17.68 -15.38 -15.57
N ALA A 664 -16.61 -16.15 -15.42
CA ALA A 664 -16.51 -17.18 -14.40
C ALA A 664 -15.10 -17.19 -13.78
N THR A 665 -15.02 -17.36 -12.46
CA THR A 665 -13.75 -17.53 -11.76
C THR A 665 -13.45 -18.98 -11.37
N ALA A 666 -14.47 -19.83 -11.33
CA ALA A 666 -14.32 -21.25 -11.10
C ALA A 666 -14.18 -22.01 -12.41
N ALA A 667 -13.37 -23.07 -12.39
CA ALA A 667 -13.28 -24.00 -13.51
C ALA A 667 -14.64 -24.67 -13.78
N PRO A 668 -14.94 -25.01 -15.04
CA PRO A 668 -16.15 -25.74 -15.41
C PRO A 668 -16.19 -27.13 -14.75
N SER A 669 -17.39 -27.60 -14.42
CA SER A 669 -17.59 -28.96 -13.92
C SER A 669 -17.89 -29.91 -15.08
N LYS A 670 -17.10 -30.97 -15.25
CA LYS A 670 -17.47 -32.08 -16.15
C LYS A 670 -18.77 -32.72 -15.66
N VAL A 671 -19.67 -33.04 -16.58
CA VAL A 671 -20.98 -33.65 -16.29
C VAL A 671 -20.96 -35.12 -16.65
#